data_AF-A0A2L1IPT6-F1
#
_entry.id   AF-A0A2L1IPT6-F1
#
_cell.length_a   1.000
_cell.length_b   1.000
_cell.length_c   1.000
_cell.angle_alpha   90.00
_cell.angle_beta   90.00
_cell.angle_gamma   90.00
#
_symmetry.space_group_name_H-M   'P 1'
#
loop_
_entity.id
_entity.type
_entity.pdbx_description
1 polymer ?
#
loop_
_entity_poly.entity_id
_entity_poly.type
_entity_poly.pdbx_seq_one_letter_code
_entity_poly.pdbx_strand_id
1 'polypeptide(L)'
;MYLSILILPLLGSIVSGFFGRRVGVTGAHIISSSSIIITTILAIIIFFEVGLNNISLFINLFRWIDSEWFNIIWGFQFDSLTVSMLIPVLIISSLVHIYSIGYMSTDPHNQRFFSYLSLFTFMMIILVTGNNYLLMFVGWEGVGVCSYLLISFWFTRIAANQSSMSAFLTNRVGDCFLTIGMFAILWSIGNLDYSTVFSLAPYLNENTIIIIGICLLIGAMAKSSQVGLHVWLPMAMEGPTPVSALIHAATMVTAGVYLLMRSSPLIEYSSTILLLCLWLGAITTVFSSLVGFFQQDIKKVIAYSTMSQLGMMVIAVGLSSYNLALFHLINHAFYKGLLFLGAGAVIHAMADNQDFRKYGGLISFLPLSYSVILIASLSLVAFPFMTGFYSKDFILESAYGQYCFSSITVYIIATIGAIFTTLYSVKVLYLTFLSPASGPLASYHKAHESDIFMSLPLIILAVFSIFFGFLTKDIFIGLGSGFFIDNSIFIHPEHEITIDTEFGVSTFWKLLPFVFTVSFSIIALTLSEFLSESILNFKLTRLGYTIFGFFNQRFLVEFFYNKYITNAVLNLGGQSVKVLDKGAIELLGPWGLEKSLVNSSKNLNKLSSGVVTNYALYILIGFISYLFFITLLPYQDINLLMRLSVLVLICSAGILVQTNYTNTSHSDATRKLTNKLNTGLNITSLHVSKTSDIQTPSLYKGVQVRKFSSSASPIITYSNAKEVKSSIYADNKGRSGIYLWTNKLNDKKYVGSSQDLKQRFKDYFDNYYLNNSKGSIICKALLKNGHENFSLSILEYCNIEDLITREQYYLDTLKPDYNILSFARSSKGYLHTDESKTLMSLIRNEWEFTPEHLNSFSVESVRNKPTTVTNISTGEITTYSSMGEVAKFLDVSVTTIREILNSNDPYKGYLLSQTEDSKFSSKAQSVKLIHIKDSSIIKEFPTVQKAAEFLNVDRSTLNNIINNPKKNNTGIVDEYYISKLDKHIEYVRSNSKAIEVTDLELNSTIVYSSITEAANALGINKGSISMYLKGNSTSPYKKRYIIKRI
;
A
#
# COMPACT_ATOMS: atom_id res chain seq x y z
N MET A 1 -33.07 -19.69 26.84
CA MET A 1 -31.78 -18.98 27.01
C MET A 1 -30.70 -19.50 26.06
N TYR A 2 -30.34 -20.78 26.12
CA TYR A 2 -29.28 -21.36 25.30
C TYR A 2 -29.51 -21.21 23.79
N LEU A 3 -30.66 -21.66 23.27
CA LEU A 3 -30.97 -21.53 21.83
C LEU A 3 -31.15 -20.07 21.38
N SER A 4 -31.59 -19.17 22.26
CA SER A 4 -31.75 -17.76 21.92
C SER A 4 -30.41 -17.06 21.62
N ILE A 5 -29.29 -17.51 22.21
CA ILE A 5 -27.96 -16.95 21.89
C ILE A 5 -27.60 -17.19 20.43
N LEU A 6 -28.02 -18.30 19.84
CA LEU A 6 -27.80 -18.63 18.43
C LEU A 6 -28.76 -17.86 17.52
N ILE A 7 -30.04 -17.78 17.90
CA ILE A 7 -31.08 -17.21 17.04
C ILE A 7 -30.97 -15.69 16.92
N LEU A 8 -30.62 -14.97 17.99
CA LEU A 8 -30.63 -13.51 18.01
C LEU A 8 -29.61 -12.84 17.05
N PRO A 9 -28.35 -13.28 16.96
CA PRO A 9 -27.41 -12.72 15.98
C PRO A 9 -27.79 -13.06 14.54
N LEU A 10 -28.31 -14.27 14.31
CA LEU A 10 -28.85 -14.66 13.01
C LEU A 10 -30.04 -13.78 12.60
N LEU A 11 -30.96 -13.50 13.52
CA LEU A 11 -32.08 -12.59 13.31
C LEU A 11 -31.58 -11.19 12.96
N GLY A 12 -30.59 -10.67 13.69
CA GLY A 12 -29.93 -9.39 13.38
C GLY A 12 -29.38 -9.35 11.95
N SER A 13 -28.76 -10.44 11.50
CA SER A 13 -28.19 -10.54 10.15
C SER A 13 -29.25 -10.60 9.06
N ILE A 14 -30.29 -11.42 9.25
CA ILE A 14 -31.38 -11.58 8.29
C ILE A 14 -32.16 -10.26 8.14
N VAL A 15 -32.46 -9.59 9.25
CA VAL A 15 -33.22 -8.33 9.23
C VAL A 15 -32.44 -7.21 8.57
N SER A 16 -31.17 -7.01 8.94
CA SER A 16 -30.32 -5.97 8.34
C SER A 16 -29.93 -6.27 6.89
N GLY A 17 -29.76 -7.54 6.52
CA GLY A 17 -29.39 -7.98 5.19
C GLY A 17 -30.55 -7.96 4.19
N PHE A 18 -31.58 -8.77 4.44
CA PHE A 18 -32.72 -8.91 3.51
C PHE A 18 -33.72 -7.75 3.60
N PHE A 19 -34.00 -7.27 4.82
CA PHE A 19 -34.98 -6.20 5.04
C PHE A 19 -34.34 -4.82 5.25
N GLY A 20 -33.02 -4.69 5.08
CA GLY A 20 -32.28 -3.45 5.32
C GLY A 20 -32.86 -2.24 4.60
N ARG A 21 -33.27 -2.38 3.33
CA ARG A 21 -33.88 -1.29 2.56
C ARG A 21 -35.20 -0.77 3.14
N ARG A 22 -35.99 -1.62 3.81
CA ARG A 22 -37.25 -1.22 4.46
C ARG A 22 -37.02 -0.67 5.86
N VAL A 23 -36.08 -1.26 6.59
CA VAL A 23 -35.75 -0.92 7.99
C VAL A 23 -34.96 0.38 8.09
N GLY A 24 -34.19 0.74 7.05
CA GLY A 24 -33.32 1.91 7.06
C GLY A 24 -32.01 1.67 7.83
N VAL A 25 -31.12 2.67 7.81
CA VAL A 25 -29.79 2.58 8.45
C VAL A 25 -29.93 2.55 9.97
N THR A 26 -30.74 3.46 10.54
CA THR A 26 -30.99 3.56 11.98
C THR A 26 -31.64 2.29 12.54
N GLY A 27 -32.63 1.74 11.84
CA GLY A 27 -33.26 0.48 12.25
C GLY A 27 -32.28 -0.69 12.19
N ALA A 28 -31.39 -0.76 11.19
CA ALA A 28 -30.37 -1.80 11.11
C ALA A 28 -29.37 -1.71 12.27
N HIS A 29 -28.96 -0.51 12.67
CA HIS A 29 -28.12 -0.27 13.85
C HIS A 29 -28.80 -0.78 15.11
N ILE A 30 -30.05 -0.35 15.36
CA ILE A 30 -30.76 -0.67 16.60
C ILE A 30 -30.99 -2.17 16.71
N ILE A 31 -31.48 -2.83 15.64
CA ILE A 31 -31.83 -4.25 15.67
C ILE A 31 -30.60 -5.13 15.86
N SER A 32 -29.52 -4.88 15.10
CA SER A 32 -28.29 -5.70 15.20
C SER A 32 -27.53 -5.47 16.50
N SER A 33 -27.42 -4.23 16.98
CA SER A 33 -26.74 -3.94 18.25
C SER A 33 -27.55 -4.46 19.45
N SER A 34 -28.87 -4.24 19.48
CA SER A 34 -29.71 -4.75 20.57
C SER A 34 -29.75 -6.28 20.61
N SER A 35 -29.83 -6.96 19.46
CA SER A 35 -29.85 -8.43 19.44
C SER A 35 -28.58 -9.02 20.05
N ILE A 36 -27.42 -8.39 19.81
CA ILE A 36 -26.14 -8.85 20.33
C ILE A 36 -25.91 -8.42 21.78
N ILE A 37 -26.36 -7.23 22.19
CA ILE A 37 -26.34 -6.86 23.61
C ILE A 37 -27.21 -7.83 24.44
N ILE A 38 -28.37 -8.23 23.93
CA ILE A 38 -29.18 -9.24 24.61
C ILE A 38 -28.45 -10.59 24.65
N THR A 39 -27.75 -11.00 23.58
CA THR A 39 -26.99 -12.26 23.60
C THR A 39 -25.80 -12.22 24.56
N THR A 40 -25.13 -11.08 24.74
CA THR A 40 -24.05 -10.95 25.73
C THR A 40 -24.57 -11.11 27.15
N ILE A 41 -25.71 -10.49 27.48
CA ILE A 41 -26.34 -10.62 28.79
C ILE A 41 -26.72 -12.08 29.05
N LEU A 42 -27.31 -12.77 28.07
CA LEU A 42 -27.63 -14.19 28.20
C LEU A 42 -26.37 -15.06 28.37
N ALA A 43 -25.27 -14.74 27.69
CA ALA A 43 -24.02 -15.50 27.84
C ALA A 43 -23.38 -15.31 29.23
N ILE A 44 -23.49 -14.11 29.82
CA ILE A 44 -23.05 -13.88 31.20
C ILE A 44 -23.87 -14.73 32.17
N ILE A 45 -25.19 -14.82 31.99
CA ILE A 45 -26.06 -15.68 32.81
C ILE A 45 -25.66 -17.16 32.67
N ILE A 46 -25.40 -17.62 31.43
CA ILE A 46 -24.92 -18.99 31.18
C ILE A 46 -23.55 -19.24 31.83
N PHE A 47 -22.65 -18.25 31.89
CA PHE A 47 -21.38 -18.40 32.59
C PHE A 47 -21.55 -18.62 34.08
N PHE A 48 -22.51 -17.94 34.72
CA PHE A 48 -22.82 -18.22 36.12
C PHE A 48 -23.40 -19.64 36.29
N GLU A 49 -24.31 -20.08 35.42
CA GLU A 49 -24.95 -21.39 35.52
C GLU A 49 -24.01 -22.56 35.21
N VAL A 50 -23.30 -22.52 34.09
CA VAL A 50 -22.43 -23.62 33.64
C VAL A 50 -21.05 -23.51 34.27
N GLY A 51 -20.49 -22.31 34.34
CA GLY A 51 -19.11 -22.09 34.78
C GLY A 51 -18.94 -22.12 36.29
N LEU A 52 -19.83 -21.48 37.07
CA LEU A 52 -19.71 -21.47 38.54
C LEU A 52 -20.48 -22.60 39.22
N ASN A 53 -21.65 -23.01 38.71
CA ASN A 53 -22.39 -24.13 39.29
C ASN A 53 -22.00 -25.50 38.70
N ASN A 54 -21.11 -25.55 37.70
CA ASN A 54 -20.61 -26.78 37.06
C ASN A 54 -21.74 -27.69 36.52
N ILE A 55 -22.75 -27.09 35.89
CA ILE A 55 -23.84 -27.83 35.26
C ILE A 55 -23.63 -27.80 33.74
N SER A 56 -22.91 -28.78 33.22
CA SER A 56 -22.77 -28.96 31.76
C SER A 56 -24.09 -29.40 31.12
N LEU A 57 -24.38 -28.85 29.94
CA LEU A 57 -25.66 -29.04 29.26
C LEU A 57 -25.46 -29.40 27.79
N PHE A 58 -26.14 -30.47 27.36
CA PHE A 58 -26.16 -30.95 25.97
C PHE A 58 -27.56 -30.75 25.38
N ILE A 59 -27.66 -30.04 24.26
CA ILE A 59 -28.91 -29.82 23.52
C ILE A 59 -28.83 -30.54 22.18
N ASN A 60 -29.63 -31.57 22.00
CA ASN A 60 -29.78 -32.24 20.71
C ASN A 60 -31.01 -31.70 19.99
N LEU A 61 -30.85 -31.20 18.75
CA LEU A 61 -31.97 -30.67 17.96
C LEU A 61 -32.60 -31.74 17.05
N PHE A 62 -31.84 -32.22 16.06
CA PHE A 62 -32.30 -33.22 15.10
C PHE A 62 -31.11 -33.99 14.50
N ARG A 63 -31.36 -35.13 13.85
CA ARG A 63 -30.33 -35.91 13.15
C ARG A 63 -29.98 -35.23 11.83
N TRP A 64 -28.72 -34.87 11.63
CA TRP A 64 -28.26 -34.20 10.41
C TRP A 64 -27.90 -35.20 9.32
N ILE A 65 -27.11 -36.22 9.65
CA ILE A 65 -26.74 -37.31 8.74
C ILE A 65 -27.00 -38.62 9.46
N ASP A 66 -27.77 -39.51 8.85
CA ASP A 66 -28.08 -40.85 9.38
C ASP A 66 -27.80 -41.88 8.28
N SER A 67 -26.59 -42.45 8.29
CA SER A 67 -26.17 -43.49 7.35
C SER A 67 -25.52 -44.64 8.11
N GLU A 68 -26.35 -45.56 8.62
CA GLU A 68 -26.01 -46.77 9.39
C GLU A 68 -24.91 -46.60 10.46
N TRP A 69 -23.64 -46.60 10.05
CA TRP A 69 -22.48 -46.45 10.94
C TRP A 69 -22.09 -45.00 11.22
N PHE A 70 -22.53 -44.07 10.37
CA PHE A 70 -22.25 -42.64 10.48
C PHE A 70 -23.54 -41.90 10.82
N ASN A 71 -23.71 -41.59 12.10
CA ASN A 71 -24.84 -40.84 12.63
C ASN A 71 -24.32 -39.55 13.28
N ILE A 72 -24.68 -38.41 12.70
CA ILE A 72 -24.34 -37.09 13.23
C ILE A 72 -25.62 -36.36 13.62
N ILE A 73 -25.65 -35.94 14.88
CA ILE A 73 -26.73 -35.13 15.44
C ILE A 73 -26.32 -33.66 15.37
N TRP A 74 -27.25 -32.79 14.96
CA TRP A 74 -27.09 -31.35 15.14
C TRP A 74 -27.35 -31.02 16.61
N GLY A 75 -26.28 -30.87 17.40
CA GLY A 75 -26.39 -30.59 18.82
C GLY A 75 -25.39 -29.54 19.31
N PHE A 76 -25.70 -28.94 20.45
CA PHE A 76 -24.88 -27.92 21.09
C PHE A 76 -24.45 -28.38 22.48
N GLN A 77 -23.18 -28.16 22.80
CA GLN A 77 -22.61 -28.46 24.10
C GLN A 77 -22.24 -27.14 24.80
N PHE A 78 -22.74 -26.98 26.02
CA PHE A 78 -22.38 -25.89 26.93
C PHE A 78 -21.65 -26.49 28.14
N ASP A 79 -20.37 -26.23 28.21
CA ASP A 79 -19.42 -26.65 29.24
C ASP A 79 -18.51 -25.46 29.62
N SER A 80 -17.64 -25.66 30.60
CA SER A 80 -16.79 -24.57 31.08
C SER A 80 -15.86 -23.95 30.01
N LEU A 81 -15.36 -24.74 29.05
CA LEU A 81 -14.54 -24.26 27.91
C LEU A 81 -15.37 -23.40 26.94
N THR A 82 -16.53 -23.89 26.51
CA THR A 82 -17.39 -23.19 25.54
C THR A 82 -17.91 -21.88 26.11
N VAL A 83 -18.35 -21.89 27.37
CA VAL A 83 -18.94 -20.71 27.99
C VAL A 83 -17.89 -19.65 28.33
N SER A 84 -16.69 -20.05 28.76
CA SER A 84 -15.58 -19.12 28.92
C SER A 84 -15.14 -18.48 27.60
N MET A 85 -15.24 -19.20 26.47
CA MET A 85 -14.98 -18.64 25.13
C MET A 85 -16.11 -17.75 24.59
N LEU A 86 -17.37 -18.00 24.97
CA LEU A 86 -18.50 -17.16 24.56
C LEU A 86 -18.40 -15.74 25.15
N ILE A 87 -17.86 -15.57 26.36
CA ILE A 87 -17.69 -14.26 27.01
C ILE A 87 -16.93 -13.26 26.14
N PRO A 88 -15.64 -13.48 25.80
CA PRO A 88 -14.88 -12.50 25.04
C PRO A 88 -15.47 -12.30 23.64
N VAL A 89 -15.95 -13.37 22.99
CA VAL A 89 -16.56 -13.30 21.65
C VAL A 89 -17.76 -12.35 21.65
N LEU A 90 -18.67 -12.53 22.59
CA LEU A 90 -19.91 -11.76 22.65
C LEU A 90 -19.69 -10.34 23.19
N ILE A 91 -18.90 -10.16 24.24
CA ILE A 91 -18.57 -8.82 24.77
C ILE A 91 -17.92 -7.97 23.68
N ILE A 92 -16.87 -8.47 23.04
CA ILE A 92 -16.16 -7.70 21.99
C ILE A 92 -17.08 -7.48 20.79
N SER A 93 -17.88 -8.47 20.40
CA SER A 93 -18.88 -8.28 19.36
C SER A 93 -19.84 -7.14 19.68
N SER A 94 -20.42 -7.09 20.89
CA SER A 94 -21.36 -6.02 21.26
C SER A 94 -20.71 -4.64 21.23
N LEU A 95 -19.48 -4.53 21.72
CA LEU A 95 -18.72 -3.28 21.74
C LEU A 95 -18.31 -2.85 20.32
N VAL A 96 -17.94 -3.79 19.45
CA VAL A 96 -17.67 -3.54 18.03
C VAL A 96 -18.93 -3.07 17.29
N HIS A 97 -20.10 -3.66 17.58
CA HIS A 97 -21.37 -3.20 17.00
C HIS A 97 -21.65 -1.75 17.37
N ILE A 98 -21.55 -1.39 18.66
CA ILE A 98 -21.74 -0.02 19.13
C ILE A 98 -20.70 0.92 18.49
N TYR A 99 -19.42 0.54 18.49
CA TYR A 99 -18.34 1.32 17.88
C TYR A 99 -18.58 1.60 16.40
N SER A 100 -19.07 0.61 15.67
CA SER A 100 -19.29 0.72 14.23
C SER A 100 -20.42 1.67 13.84
N ILE A 101 -21.34 2.02 14.74
CA ILE A 101 -22.37 3.04 14.51
C ILE A 101 -21.72 4.39 14.21
N GLY A 102 -20.73 4.79 15.03
CA GLY A 102 -19.97 6.02 14.83
C GLY A 102 -18.99 5.90 13.66
N TYR A 103 -18.19 4.84 13.63
CA TYR A 103 -17.11 4.67 12.65
C TYR A 103 -17.61 4.58 11.19
N MET A 104 -18.76 3.93 10.94
CA MET A 104 -19.32 3.72 9.60
C MET A 104 -20.46 4.71 9.27
N SER A 105 -20.63 5.78 10.04
CA SER A 105 -21.77 6.71 9.91
C SER A 105 -21.87 7.36 8.52
N THR A 106 -20.72 7.65 7.89
CA THR A 106 -20.63 8.31 6.58
C THR A 106 -20.69 7.36 5.39
N ASP A 107 -20.60 6.04 5.62
CA ASP A 107 -20.52 5.04 4.56
C ASP A 107 -21.93 4.62 4.06
N PRO A 108 -22.18 4.56 2.73
CA PRO A 108 -23.51 4.29 2.19
C PRO A 108 -23.97 2.84 2.38
N HIS A 109 -23.05 1.89 2.57
CA HIS A 109 -23.33 0.45 2.64
C HIS A 109 -23.43 -0.09 4.07
N ASN A 110 -23.91 0.76 4.99
CA ASN A 110 -23.94 0.49 6.42
C ASN A 110 -24.78 -0.76 6.80
N GLN A 111 -25.95 -0.94 6.18
CA GLN A 111 -26.84 -2.10 6.44
C GLN A 111 -26.16 -3.44 6.13
N ARG A 112 -25.42 -3.51 5.01
CA ARG A 112 -24.67 -4.69 4.60
C ARG A 112 -23.54 -4.99 5.57
N PHE A 113 -22.88 -3.95 6.09
CA PHE A 113 -21.82 -4.09 7.09
C PHE A 113 -22.33 -4.76 8.37
N PHE A 114 -23.43 -4.25 8.94
CA PHE A 114 -24.03 -4.82 10.15
C PHE A 114 -24.61 -6.23 9.93
N SER A 115 -25.11 -6.53 8.73
CA SER A 115 -25.53 -7.88 8.36
C SER A 115 -24.37 -8.88 8.38
N TYR A 116 -23.22 -8.50 7.84
CA TYR A 116 -22.02 -9.35 7.85
C TYR A 116 -21.41 -9.49 9.24
N LEU A 117 -21.43 -8.42 10.05
CA LEU A 117 -20.89 -8.44 11.42
C LEU A 117 -21.71 -9.38 12.31
N SER A 118 -23.04 -9.29 12.25
CA SER A 118 -23.93 -10.19 12.97
C SER A 118 -23.86 -11.64 12.46
N LEU A 119 -23.76 -11.86 11.14
CA LEU A 119 -23.56 -13.19 10.57
C LEU A 119 -22.26 -13.83 11.03
N PHE A 120 -21.18 -13.05 11.08
CA PHE A 120 -19.89 -13.52 11.55
C PHE A 120 -19.97 -13.98 13.01
N THR A 121 -20.68 -13.23 13.86
CA THR A 121 -20.84 -13.59 15.28
C THR A 121 -21.69 -14.83 15.46
N PHE A 122 -22.73 -15.00 14.65
CA PHE A 122 -23.52 -16.23 14.61
C PHE A 122 -22.66 -17.46 14.25
N MET A 123 -21.85 -17.37 13.18
CA MET A 123 -20.98 -18.47 12.77
C MET A 123 -19.91 -18.79 13.82
N MET A 124 -19.41 -17.79 14.54
CA MET A 124 -18.48 -17.99 15.65
C MET A 124 -19.16 -18.70 16.83
N ILE A 125 -20.41 -18.37 17.17
CA ILE A 125 -21.15 -19.06 18.23
C ILE A 125 -21.41 -20.52 17.84
N ILE A 126 -21.76 -20.81 16.58
CA ILE A 126 -21.87 -22.20 16.08
C ILE A 126 -20.56 -22.96 16.25
N LEU A 127 -19.43 -22.34 15.88
CA LEU A 127 -18.12 -22.94 15.99
C LEU A 127 -17.81 -23.35 17.43
N VAL A 128 -18.03 -22.44 18.39
CA VAL A 128 -17.72 -22.69 19.80
C VAL A 128 -18.69 -23.72 20.39
N THR A 129 -20.00 -23.57 20.16
CA THR A 129 -21.02 -24.40 20.84
C THR A 129 -21.24 -25.78 20.21
N GLY A 130 -20.63 -26.10 19.08
CA GLY A 130 -20.83 -27.40 18.42
C GLY A 130 -20.48 -28.58 19.32
N ASN A 131 -21.27 -29.66 19.28
CA ASN A 131 -21.02 -30.89 20.05
C ASN A 131 -20.14 -31.92 19.33
N ASN A 132 -19.83 -31.69 18.05
CA ASN A 132 -19.03 -32.57 17.21
C ASN A 132 -18.13 -31.79 16.25
N TYR A 133 -17.11 -32.48 15.71
CA TYR A 133 -16.15 -31.86 14.80
C TYR A 133 -16.79 -31.33 13.51
N LEU A 134 -17.86 -31.96 13.01
CA LEU A 134 -18.51 -31.53 11.78
C LEU A 134 -19.29 -30.22 11.96
N LEU A 135 -20.04 -30.06 13.05
CA LEU A 135 -20.74 -28.80 13.33
C LEU A 135 -19.76 -27.68 13.65
N MET A 136 -18.67 -27.98 14.37
CA MET A 136 -17.56 -27.04 14.53
C MET A 136 -16.99 -26.64 13.16
N PHE A 137 -16.83 -27.58 12.22
CA PHE A 137 -16.37 -27.29 10.86
C PHE A 137 -17.34 -26.39 10.07
N VAL A 138 -18.65 -26.53 10.24
CA VAL A 138 -19.63 -25.59 9.66
C VAL A 138 -19.39 -24.17 10.16
N GLY A 139 -19.23 -23.98 11.47
CA GLY A 139 -18.89 -22.68 12.04
C GLY A 139 -17.52 -22.19 11.56
N TRP A 140 -16.54 -23.08 11.47
CA TRP A 140 -15.17 -22.82 11.02
C TRP A 140 -15.10 -22.27 9.60
N GLU A 141 -15.82 -22.91 8.67
CA GLU A 141 -15.95 -22.44 7.30
C GLU A 141 -16.79 -21.17 7.21
N GLY A 142 -17.90 -21.11 7.97
CA GLY A 142 -18.79 -19.95 8.04
C GLY A 142 -18.05 -18.67 8.46
N VAL A 143 -17.21 -18.75 9.48
CA VAL A 143 -16.31 -17.65 9.91
C VAL A 143 -15.34 -17.28 8.79
N GLY A 144 -14.80 -18.26 8.06
CA GLY A 144 -13.94 -18.04 6.89
C GLY A 144 -14.64 -17.24 5.78
N VAL A 145 -15.85 -17.62 5.40
CA VAL A 145 -16.64 -16.92 4.38
C VAL A 145 -17.04 -15.51 4.84
N CYS A 146 -17.48 -15.36 6.09
CA CYS A 146 -17.83 -14.05 6.63
C CYS A 146 -16.61 -13.12 6.70
N SER A 147 -15.43 -13.64 7.05
CA SER A 147 -14.18 -12.86 7.04
C SER A 147 -13.83 -12.36 5.63
N TYR A 148 -14.00 -13.20 4.60
CA TYR A 148 -13.81 -12.81 3.21
C TYR A 148 -14.72 -11.65 2.82
N LEU A 149 -16.00 -11.72 3.17
CA LEU A 149 -16.99 -10.66 2.89
C LEU A 149 -16.68 -9.35 3.62
N LEU A 150 -16.22 -9.42 4.87
CA LEU A 150 -15.89 -8.25 5.69
C LEU A 150 -14.57 -7.58 5.25
N ILE A 151 -13.54 -8.35 4.89
CA ILE A 151 -12.28 -7.80 4.34
C ILE A 151 -12.54 -7.17 2.97
N SER A 152 -13.38 -7.79 2.15
CA SER A 152 -13.80 -7.29 0.84
C SER A 152 -14.93 -6.24 0.90
N PHE A 153 -15.19 -5.64 2.07
CA PHE A 153 -16.31 -4.71 2.22
C PHE A 153 -16.22 -3.53 1.23
N TRP A 154 -15.05 -2.93 1.10
CA TRP A 154 -14.76 -1.91 0.08
C TRP A 154 -14.21 -2.55 -1.20
N PHE A 155 -15.04 -3.39 -1.83
CA PHE A 155 -14.71 -4.15 -3.05
C PHE A 155 -14.29 -3.30 -4.26
N THR A 156 -14.50 -1.98 -4.22
CA THR A 156 -14.00 -1.05 -5.25
C THR A 156 -12.47 -0.92 -5.21
N ARG A 157 -11.84 -1.17 -4.06
CA ARG A 157 -10.38 -1.20 -3.91
C ARG A 157 -9.85 -2.58 -4.30
N ILE A 158 -9.06 -2.62 -5.37
CA ILE A 158 -8.42 -3.86 -5.85
C ILE A 158 -7.55 -4.51 -4.76
N ALA A 159 -6.86 -3.70 -3.96
CA ALA A 159 -6.05 -4.20 -2.84
C ALA A 159 -6.90 -4.97 -1.81
N ALA A 160 -8.09 -4.47 -1.45
CA ALA A 160 -8.99 -5.17 -0.53
C ALA A 160 -9.48 -6.50 -1.11
N ASN A 161 -9.81 -6.55 -2.41
CA ASN A 161 -10.20 -7.79 -3.08
C ASN A 161 -9.06 -8.82 -3.08
N GLN A 162 -7.84 -8.38 -3.42
CA GLN A 162 -6.66 -9.25 -3.41
C GLN A 162 -6.36 -9.79 -2.01
N SER A 163 -6.45 -8.92 -0.99
CA SER A 163 -6.28 -9.30 0.42
C SER A 163 -7.36 -10.26 0.91
N SER A 164 -8.62 -10.05 0.51
CA SER A 164 -9.71 -10.95 0.87
C SER A 164 -9.52 -12.34 0.25
N MET A 165 -9.11 -12.40 -1.03
CA MET A 165 -8.89 -13.66 -1.74
C MET A 165 -7.69 -14.42 -1.18
N SER A 166 -6.60 -13.73 -0.85
CA SER A 166 -5.45 -14.36 -0.20
C SER A 166 -5.83 -14.92 1.17
N ALA A 167 -6.60 -14.19 1.96
CA ALA A 167 -7.11 -14.69 3.24
C ALA A 167 -8.03 -15.89 3.10
N PHE A 168 -8.96 -15.87 2.15
CA PHE A 168 -9.84 -17.00 1.91
C PHE A 168 -9.05 -18.24 1.48
N LEU A 169 -8.18 -18.12 0.48
CA LEU A 169 -7.40 -19.24 -0.06
C LEU A 169 -6.43 -19.83 0.98
N THR A 170 -5.69 -19.01 1.73
CA THR A 170 -4.75 -19.52 2.75
C THR A 170 -5.49 -20.27 3.86
N ASN A 171 -6.67 -19.79 4.27
CA ASN A 171 -7.49 -20.51 5.25
C ASN A 171 -8.07 -21.80 4.67
N ARG A 172 -8.54 -21.80 3.41
CA ARG A 172 -9.02 -23.01 2.72
C ARG A 172 -7.98 -24.13 2.66
N VAL A 173 -6.69 -23.79 2.52
CA VAL A 173 -5.61 -24.79 2.58
C VAL A 173 -5.59 -25.48 3.96
N GLY A 174 -5.71 -24.72 5.05
CA GLY A 174 -5.82 -25.30 6.39
C GLY A 174 -7.11 -26.08 6.60
N ASP A 175 -8.23 -25.58 6.09
CA ASP A 175 -9.54 -26.24 6.16
C ASP A 175 -9.48 -27.62 5.46
N CYS A 176 -8.71 -27.76 4.38
CA CYS A 176 -8.46 -29.06 3.74
C CYS A 176 -7.76 -30.05 4.68
N PHE A 177 -6.71 -29.63 5.40
CA PHE A 177 -6.06 -30.51 6.39
C PHE A 177 -6.99 -30.85 7.57
N LEU A 178 -7.82 -29.90 8.01
CA LEU A 178 -8.86 -30.17 9.00
C LEU A 178 -9.86 -31.24 8.49
N THR A 179 -10.29 -31.18 7.23
CA THR A 179 -11.15 -32.23 6.65
C THR A 179 -10.48 -33.59 6.59
N ILE A 180 -9.19 -33.65 6.25
CA ILE A 180 -8.41 -34.90 6.28
C ILE A 180 -8.33 -35.43 7.71
N GLY A 181 -8.14 -34.56 8.70
CA GLY A 181 -8.16 -34.93 10.12
C GLY A 181 -9.51 -35.51 10.56
N MET A 182 -10.62 -34.91 10.13
CA MET A 182 -11.97 -35.45 10.39
C MET A 182 -12.18 -36.82 9.74
N PHE A 183 -11.73 -37.01 8.49
CA PHE A 183 -11.80 -38.32 7.84
C PHE A 183 -10.93 -39.37 8.56
N ALA A 184 -9.78 -38.98 9.09
CA ALA A 184 -8.94 -39.88 9.89
C ALA A 184 -9.60 -40.28 11.21
N ILE A 185 -10.28 -39.34 11.90
CA ILE A 185 -11.09 -39.64 13.10
C ILE A 185 -12.24 -40.59 12.74
N LEU A 186 -12.94 -40.33 11.62
CA LEU A 186 -14.01 -41.20 11.16
C LEU A 186 -13.53 -42.61 10.82
N TRP A 187 -12.36 -42.72 10.20
CA TRP A 187 -11.79 -44.01 9.86
C TRP A 187 -11.37 -44.82 11.09
N SER A 188 -10.87 -44.18 12.15
CA SER A 188 -10.41 -44.86 13.36
C SER A 188 -11.53 -45.16 14.37
N ILE A 189 -12.48 -44.25 14.56
CA ILE A 189 -13.50 -44.32 15.62
C ILE A 189 -14.91 -44.60 15.08
N GLY A 190 -15.21 -44.19 13.84
CA GLY A 190 -16.53 -44.31 13.23
C GLY A 190 -17.53 -43.19 13.58
N ASN A 191 -17.19 -42.27 14.48
CA ASN A 191 -18.02 -41.11 14.83
C ASN A 191 -17.17 -39.84 15.02
N LEU A 192 -17.80 -38.66 14.93
CA LEU A 192 -17.20 -37.32 15.12
C LEU A 192 -17.67 -36.61 16.40
N ASP A 193 -18.55 -37.23 17.20
CA ASP A 193 -19.02 -36.65 18.46
C ASP A 193 -17.91 -36.61 19.52
N TYR A 194 -17.74 -35.46 20.18
CA TYR A 194 -16.65 -35.26 21.15
C TYR A 194 -16.63 -36.29 22.27
N SER A 195 -17.79 -36.63 22.83
CA SER A 195 -17.90 -37.61 23.91
C SER A 195 -17.34 -38.98 23.51
N THR A 196 -17.67 -39.44 22.30
CA THR A 196 -17.19 -40.73 21.77
C THR A 196 -15.70 -40.69 21.48
N VAL A 197 -15.23 -39.64 20.79
CA VAL A 197 -13.83 -39.49 20.41
C VAL A 197 -12.93 -39.41 21.65
N PHE A 198 -13.30 -38.63 22.67
CA PHE A 198 -12.49 -38.48 23.88
C PHE A 198 -12.49 -39.73 24.75
N SER A 199 -13.59 -40.49 24.79
CA SER A 199 -13.66 -41.76 25.53
C SER A 199 -12.79 -42.86 24.93
N LEU A 200 -12.61 -42.84 23.59
CA LEU A 200 -11.85 -43.85 22.86
C LEU A 200 -10.39 -43.44 22.60
N ALA A 201 -10.06 -42.15 22.77
CA ALA A 201 -8.70 -41.62 22.61
C ALA A 201 -7.60 -42.44 23.32
N PRO A 202 -7.77 -42.91 24.58
CA PRO A 202 -6.73 -43.67 25.28
C PRO A 202 -6.43 -45.04 24.65
N TYR A 203 -7.36 -45.58 23.86
CA TYR A 203 -7.25 -46.91 23.23
C TYR A 203 -6.75 -46.86 21.79
N LEU A 204 -6.58 -45.66 21.21
CA LEU A 204 -6.07 -45.49 19.86
C LEU A 204 -4.56 -45.67 19.83
N ASN A 205 -4.06 -46.18 18.70
CA ASN A 205 -2.62 -46.27 18.46
C ASN A 205 -2.02 -44.85 18.35
N GLU A 206 -0.92 -44.60 19.05
CA GLU A 206 -0.22 -43.30 19.04
C GLU A 206 0.02 -42.78 17.62
N ASN A 207 0.45 -43.63 16.68
CA ASN A 207 0.68 -43.22 15.29
C ASN A 207 -0.57 -42.64 14.61
N THR A 208 -1.75 -43.16 14.92
CA THR A 208 -3.01 -42.64 14.38
C THR A 208 -3.37 -41.28 15.01
N ILE A 209 -3.11 -41.12 16.30
CA ILE A 209 -3.27 -39.86 17.02
C ILE A 209 -2.32 -38.81 16.46
N ILE A 210 -1.06 -39.18 16.17
CA ILE A 210 -0.06 -38.30 15.54
C ILE A 210 -0.58 -37.74 14.20
N ILE A 211 -1.09 -38.61 13.33
CA ILE A 211 -1.63 -38.18 12.03
C ILE A 211 -2.83 -37.25 12.20
N ILE A 212 -3.77 -37.60 13.09
CA ILE A 212 -4.95 -36.79 13.39
C ILE A 212 -4.52 -35.42 13.93
N GLY A 213 -3.66 -35.39 14.95
CA GLY A 213 -3.26 -34.15 15.59
C GLY A 213 -2.37 -33.27 14.73
N ILE A 214 -1.53 -33.81 13.84
CA ILE A 214 -0.82 -33.00 12.83
C ILE A 214 -1.82 -32.34 11.86
N CYS A 215 -2.84 -33.07 11.41
CA CYS A 215 -3.86 -32.51 10.52
C CYS A 215 -4.68 -31.41 11.23
N LEU A 216 -5.08 -31.64 12.48
CA LEU A 216 -5.74 -30.64 13.33
C LEU A 216 -4.84 -29.42 13.58
N LEU A 217 -3.54 -29.63 13.84
CA LEU A 217 -2.56 -28.57 14.05
C LEU A 217 -2.38 -27.71 12.80
N ILE A 218 -2.29 -28.29 11.60
CA ILE A 218 -2.18 -27.52 10.35
C ILE A 218 -3.45 -26.70 10.11
N GLY A 219 -4.63 -27.26 10.40
CA GLY A 219 -5.91 -26.53 10.38
C GLY A 219 -5.88 -25.34 11.33
N ALA A 220 -5.51 -25.58 12.59
CA ALA A 220 -5.37 -24.54 13.61
C ALA A 220 -4.33 -23.48 13.22
N MET A 221 -3.21 -23.88 12.61
CA MET A 221 -2.12 -23.02 12.16
C MET A 221 -2.57 -22.03 11.08
N ALA A 222 -3.45 -22.45 10.17
CA ALA A 222 -3.98 -21.54 9.15
C ALA A 222 -4.85 -20.43 9.77
N LYS A 223 -5.84 -20.80 10.61
CA LYS A 223 -6.76 -19.83 11.24
C LYS A 223 -6.09 -18.97 12.30
N SER A 224 -5.17 -19.51 13.09
CA SER A 224 -4.42 -18.74 14.08
C SER A 224 -3.19 -18.03 13.50
N SER A 225 -3.02 -18.07 12.17
CA SER A 225 -1.97 -17.34 11.43
C SER A 225 -0.55 -17.63 11.91
N GLN A 226 -0.21 -18.90 12.14
CA GLN A 226 1.14 -19.29 12.57
C GLN A 226 2.15 -19.23 11.40
N VAL A 227 3.45 -19.28 11.72
CA VAL A 227 4.54 -19.20 10.73
C VAL A 227 4.36 -20.29 9.68
N GLY A 228 4.59 -19.95 8.41
CA GLY A 228 4.14 -20.75 7.27
C GLY A 228 2.88 -20.16 6.67
N LEU A 229 1.72 -20.26 7.34
CA LEU A 229 0.41 -19.85 6.80
C LEU A 229 -0.07 -18.46 7.28
N HIS A 230 0.81 -17.64 7.85
CA HIS A 230 0.50 -16.32 8.41
C HIS A 230 0.23 -15.19 7.40
N VAL A 231 0.53 -15.39 6.11
CA VAL A 231 0.56 -14.33 5.08
C VAL A 231 -0.74 -13.53 4.99
N TRP A 232 -1.87 -14.16 5.28
CA TRP A 232 -3.17 -13.50 5.16
C TRP A 232 -3.44 -12.44 6.23
N LEU A 233 -2.92 -12.61 7.45
CA LEU A 233 -3.28 -11.77 8.60
C LEU A 233 -2.88 -10.30 8.40
N PRO A 234 -1.64 -9.97 7.99
CA PRO A 234 -1.25 -8.57 7.76
C PRO A 234 -1.97 -7.95 6.55
N MET A 235 -2.38 -8.76 5.57
CA MET A 235 -3.12 -8.30 4.39
C MET A 235 -4.59 -7.98 4.70
N ALA A 236 -5.17 -8.66 5.70
CA ALA A 236 -6.54 -8.42 6.15
C ALA A 236 -6.78 -7.00 6.72
N MET A 237 -5.71 -6.25 7.03
CA MET A 237 -5.79 -4.88 7.57
C MET A 237 -6.36 -3.83 6.58
N GLU A 238 -6.58 -4.21 5.32
CA GLU A 238 -7.34 -3.40 4.35
C GLU A 238 -8.82 -3.24 4.75
N GLY A 239 -9.35 -4.15 5.57
CA GLY A 239 -10.71 -4.07 6.09
C GLY A 239 -10.91 -2.88 7.07
N PRO A 240 -12.17 -2.50 7.33
CA PRO A 240 -12.51 -1.49 8.35
C PRO A 240 -11.94 -1.86 9.73
N THR A 241 -11.55 -0.86 10.54
CA THR A 241 -10.97 -1.11 11.88
C THR A 241 -11.87 -1.92 12.82
N PRO A 242 -13.23 -1.78 12.82
CA PRO A 242 -14.06 -2.57 13.73
C PRO A 242 -14.04 -4.06 13.36
N VAL A 243 -13.90 -4.36 12.07
CA VAL A 243 -13.72 -5.73 11.56
C VAL A 243 -12.40 -6.31 12.06
N SER A 244 -11.31 -5.54 11.96
CA SER A 244 -10.01 -5.97 12.47
C SER A 244 -10.05 -6.28 13.97
N ALA A 245 -10.74 -5.46 14.76
CA ALA A 245 -10.93 -5.71 16.20
C ALA A 245 -11.67 -7.04 16.43
N LEU A 246 -12.78 -7.28 15.73
CA LEU A 246 -13.57 -8.51 15.87
C LEU A 246 -12.77 -9.76 15.48
N ILE A 247 -12.20 -9.78 14.26
CA ILE A 247 -11.54 -10.93 13.65
C ILE A 247 -10.26 -11.30 14.40
N HIS A 248 -9.43 -10.30 14.75
CA HIS A 248 -8.07 -10.54 15.23
C HIS A 248 -7.92 -10.51 16.75
N ALA A 249 -8.88 -9.95 17.49
CA ALA A 249 -8.82 -9.99 18.95
C ALA A 249 -9.48 -11.25 19.52
N ALA A 250 -10.70 -11.57 19.07
CA ALA A 250 -11.60 -12.44 19.84
C ALA A 250 -12.04 -13.73 19.13
N THR A 251 -12.03 -13.78 17.79
CA THR A 251 -12.85 -14.76 17.05
C THR A 251 -12.09 -15.67 16.09
N MET A 252 -11.68 -15.17 14.93
CA MET A 252 -11.17 -16.03 13.86
C MET A 252 -9.83 -16.65 14.22
N VAL A 253 -8.94 -15.85 14.78
CA VAL A 253 -7.60 -16.30 15.13
C VAL A 253 -7.57 -17.17 16.39
N THR A 254 -8.52 -16.95 17.29
CA THR A 254 -8.70 -17.72 18.52
C THR A 254 -9.37 -19.07 18.26
N ALA A 255 -10.17 -19.20 17.19
CA ALA A 255 -10.77 -20.47 16.78
C ALA A 255 -9.73 -21.58 16.57
N GLY A 256 -8.55 -21.25 16.03
CA GLY A 256 -7.45 -22.21 15.89
C GLY A 256 -6.96 -22.77 17.22
N VAL A 257 -6.72 -21.89 18.20
CA VAL A 257 -6.31 -22.27 19.56
C VAL A 257 -7.45 -23.02 20.27
N TYR A 258 -8.69 -22.57 20.09
CA TYR A 258 -9.88 -23.25 20.61
C TYR A 258 -9.96 -24.70 20.16
N LEU A 259 -9.74 -24.97 18.87
CA LEU A 259 -9.75 -26.33 18.33
C LEU A 259 -8.70 -27.20 19.03
N LEU A 260 -7.48 -26.69 19.24
CA LEU A 260 -6.43 -27.43 19.94
C LEU A 260 -6.80 -27.71 21.40
N MET A 261 -7.31 -26.72 22.13
CA MET A 261 -7.76 -26.89 23.51
C MET A 261 -8.94 -27.86 23.61
N ARG A 262 -9.89 -27.79 22.67
CA ARG A 262 -11.04 -28.71 22.60
C ARG A 262 -10.58 -30.15 22.34
N SER A 263 -9.55 -30.33 21.51
CA SER A 263 -8.93 -31.62 21.27
C SER A 263 -7.85 -32.00 22.30
N SER A 264 -7.78 -31.33 23.46
CA SER A 264 -6.82 -31.70 24.52
C SER A 264 -6.85 -33.19 24.89
N PRO A 265 -8.01 -33.87 24.99
CA PRO A 265 -8.01 -35.31 25.29
C PRO A 265 -7.39 -36.19 24.20
N LEU A 266 -7.28 -35.70 22.96
CA LEU A 266 -6.56 -36.40 21.88
C LEU A 266 -5.07 -36.05 21.87
N ILE A 267 -4.74 -34.76 22.04
CA ILE A 267 -3.36 -34.26 21.92
C ILE A 267 -2.49 -34.77 23.09
N GLU A 268 -3.05 -34.91 24.28
CA GLU A 268 -2.32 -35.38 25.47
C GLU A 268 -1.71 -36.78 25.30
N TYR A 269 -2.33 -37.65 24.51
CA TYR A 269 -1.81 -39.00 24.23
C TYR A 269 -0.70 -39.00 23.17
N SER A 270 -0.24 -37.85 22.69
CA SER A 270 0.89 -37.74 21.77
C SER A 270 1.88 -36.64 22.14
N SER A 271 3.01 -37.06 22.70
CA SER A 271 4.13 -36.18 23.04
C SER A 271 4.71 -35.45 21.81
N THR A 272 4.68 -36.09 20.64
CA THR A 272 5.21 -35.48 19.40
C THR A 272 4.40 -34.27 18.95
N ILE A 273 3.06 -34.30 19.11
CA ILE A 273 2.18 -33.18 18.72
C ILE A 273 2.37 -32.01 19.70
N LEU A 274 2.46 -32.29 21.01
CA LEU A 274 2.76 -31.29 22.03
C LEU A 274 4.10 -30.59 21.74
N LEU A 275 5.14 -31.36 21.41
CA LEU A 275 6.46 -30.82 21.04
C LEU A 275 6.39 -29.96 19.77
N LEU A 276 5.64 -30.38 18.75
CA LEU A 276 5.43 -29.59 17.54
C LEU A 276 4.71 -28.27 17.83
N CYS A 277 3.67 -28.29 18.68
CA CYS A 277 2.98 -27.07 19.12
C CYS A 277 3.95 -26.12 19.82
N LEU A 278 4.75 -26.65 20.77
CA LEU A 278 5.70 -25.89 21.56
C LEU A 278 6.74 -25.15 20.67
N TRP A 279 7.38 -25.85 19.73
CA TRP A 279 8.35 -25.24 18.81
C TRP A 279 7.71 -24.30 17.79
N LEU A 280 6.57 -24.68 17.23
CA LEU A 280 5.85 -23.85 16.27
C LEU A 280 5.45 -22.52 16.91
N GLY A 281 4.87 -22.57 18.12
CA GLY A 281 4.57 -21.39 18.93
C GLY A 281 5.82 -20.55 19.20
N ALA A 282 6.91 -21.14 19.67
CA ALA A 282 8.15 -20.41 19.95
C ALA A 282 8.74 -19.68 18.71
N ILE A 283 8.72 -20.32 17.55
CA ILE A 283 9.20 -19.70 16.31
C ILE A 283 8.26 -18.55 15.90
N THR A 284 6.96 -18.73 16.05
CA THR A 284 5.97 -17.69 15.70
C THR A 284 6.05 -16.45 16.56
N THR A 285 6.27 -16.59 17.87
CA THR A 285 6.31 -15.46 18.80
C THR A 285 7.41 -14.49 18.43
N VAL A 286 8.63 -15.01 18.19
CA VAL A 286 9.81 -14.23 17.82
C VAL A 286 9.75 -13.72 16.39
N PHE A 287 9.34 -14.56 15.44
CA PHE A 287 9.22 -14.14 14.04
C PHE A 287 8.28 -12.93 13.91
N SER A 288 7.10 -13.01 14.50
CA SER A 288 6.08 -11.96 14.39
C SER A 288 6.46 -10.69 15.16
N SER A 289 7.04 -10.82 16.36
CA SER A 289 7.46 -9.66 17.15
C SER A 289 8.58 -8.88 16.47
N LEU A 290 9.52 -9.58 15.83
CA LEU A 290 10.59 -8.97 15.07
C LEU A 290 10.06 -8.20 13.85
N VAL A 291 9.19 -8.80 13.04
CA VAL A 291 8.57 -8.13 11.87
C VAL A 291 7.73 -6.93 12.31
N GLY A 292 6.95 -7.06 13.38
CA GLY A 292 6.13 -5.99 13.94
C GLY A 292 6.94 -4.74 14.29
N PHE A 293 8.16 -4.89 14.81
CA PHE A 293 9.02 -3.76 15.14
C PHE A 293 9.42 -2.92 13.91
N PHE A 294 9.62 -3.54 12.74
CA PHE A 294 10.05 -2.83 11.53
C PHE A 294 8.90 -2.22 10.71
N GLN A 295 7.67 -2.68 10.93
CA GLN A 295 6.49 -2.26 10.18
C GLN A 295 6.09 -0.80 10.46
N GLN A 296 5.64 -0.06 9.43
CA GLN A 296 5.35 1.39 9.50
C GLN A 296 3.87 1.76 9.57
N ASP A 297 2.99 0.77 9.56
CA ASP A 297 1.55 0.93 9.52
C ASP A 297 0.96 0.46 10.87
N ILE A 298 0.18 1.33 11.53
CA ILE A 298 -0.32 1.07 12.89
C ILE A 298 -1.14 -0.22 12.97
N LYS A 299 -2.01 -0.49 11.99
CA LYS A 299 -2.83 -1.70 11.98
C LYS A 299 -1.97 -2.95 11.83
N LYS A 300 -0.97 -2.90 10.95
CA LYS A 300 -0.10 -4.06 10.68
C LYS A 300 0.82 -4.37 11.87
N VAL A 301 1.31 -3.37 12.60
CA VAL A 301 2.03 -3.61 13.87
C VAL A 301 1.13 -4.34 14.86
N ILE A 302 -0.12 -3.89 15.01
CA ILE A 302 -1.09 -4.53 15.91
C ILE A 302 -1.40 -5.97 15.43
N ALA A 303 -1.53 -6.22 14.12
CA ALA A 303 -1.71 -7.57 13.58
C ALA A 303 -0.52 -8.51 13.87
N TYR A 304 0.71 -8.03 13.70
CA TYR A 304 1.88 -8.84 14.07
C TYR A 304 1.96 -9.09 15.57
N SER A 305 1.51 -8.12 16.36
CA SER A 305 1.41 -8.31 17.80
C SER A 305 0.31 -9.32 18.19
N THR A 306 -0.75 -9.54 17.40
CA THR A 306 -1.72 -10.63 17.67
C THR A 306 -1.13 -11.98 17.30
N MET A 307 -0.44 -12.08 16.16
CA MET A 307 0.29 -13.29 15.76
C MET A 307 1.28 -13.73 16.84
N SER A 308 1.99 -12.79 17.47
CA SER A 308 2.92 -13.08 18.56
C SER A 308 2.23 -13.64 19.80
N GLN A 309 1.09 -13.09 20.22
CA GLN A 309 0.37 -13.59 21.40
C GLN A 309 -0.33 -14.92 21.14
N LEU A 310 -0.83 -15.17 19.93
CA LEU A 310 -1.34 -16.48 19.54
C LEU A 310 -0.24 -17.53 19.56
N GLY A 311 0.97 -17.16 19.16
CA GLY A 311 2.15 -18.00 19.34
C GLY A 311 2.38 -18.37 20.80
N MET A 312 2.23 -17.43 21.74
CA MET A 312 2.32 -17.70 23.18
C MET A 312 1.22 -18.66 23.66
N MET A 313 0.01 -18.54 23.12
CA MET A 313 -1.08 -19.48 23.43
C MET A 313 -0.76 -20.89 22.92
N VAL A 314 -0.17 -21.03 21.73
CA VAL A 314 0.25 -22.33 21.20
C VAL A 314 1.42 -22.91 21.99
N ILE A 315 2.33 -22.09 22.53
CA ILE A 315 3.34 -22.53 23.50
C ILE A 315 2.65 -23.13 24.74
N ALA A 316 1.66 -22.45 25.32
CA ALA A 316 0.93 -22.95 26.48
C ALA A 316 0.21 -24.28 26.21
N VAL A 317 -0.38 -24.45 25.02
CA VAL A 317 -0.94 -25.73 24.55
C VAL A 317 0.15 -26.82 24.45
N GLY A 318 1.34 -26.49 23.94
CA GLY A 318 2.46 -27.44 23.85
C GLY A 318 3.07 -27.81 25.21
N LEU A 319 2.86 -26.99 26.25
CA LEU A 319 3.24 -27.22 27.64
C LEU A 319 2.13 -27.91 28.46
N SER A 320 1.19 -28.59 27.79
CA SER A 320 0.01 -29.24 28.41
C SER A 320 -0.80 -28.31 29.34
N SER A 321 -0.68 -27.00 29.15
CA SER A 321 -1.22 -25.94 30.00
C SER A 321 -2.38 -25.23 29.31
N TYR A 322 -3.41 -25.99 28.95
CA TYR A 322 -4.55 -25.47 28.18
C TYR A 322 -5.37 -24.41 28.95
N ASN A 323 -5.50 -24.54 30.27
CA ASN A 323 -6.19 -23.55 31.12
C ASN A 323 -5.52 -22.17 31.01
N LEU A 324 -4.19 -22.15 30.97
CA LEU A 324 -3.38 -20.95 30.79
C LEU A 324 -3.52 -20.37 29.38
N ALA A 325 -3.55 -21.23 28.36
CA ALA A 325 -3.82 -20.80 26.99
C ALA A 325 -5.18 -20.09 26.88
N LEU A 326 -6.22 -20.67 27.48
CA LEU A 326 -7.57 -20.10 27.52
C LEU A 326 -7.61 -18.77 28.29
N PHE A 327 -7.00 -18.72 29.47
CA PHE A 327 -6.96 -17.50 30.26
C PHE A 327 -6.24 -16.36 29.53
N HIS A 328 -5.11 -16.66 28.89
CA HIS A 328 -4.41 -15.68 28.06
C HIS A 328 -5.23 -15.24 26.85
N LEU A 329 -5.97 -16.16 26.22
CA LEU A 329 -6.87 -15.87 25.10
C LEU A 329 -7.96 -14.86 25.48
N ILE A 330 -8.61 -15.03 26.63
CA ILE A 330 -9.64 -14.11 27.11
C ILE A 330 -9.05 -12.72 27.38
N ASN A 331 -7.93 -12.67 28.13
CA ASN A 331 -7.25 -11.40 28.42
C ASN A 331 -6.82 -10.70 27.11
N HIS A 332 -6.23 -11.46 26.19
CA HIS A 332 -5.85 -11.01 24.86
C HIS A 332 -6.98 -10.36 24.10
N ALA A 333 -8.15 -10.98 24.11
CA ALA A 333 -9.31 -10.46 23.42
C ALA A 333 -9.64 -9.03 23.90
N PHE A 334 -9.60 -8.77 25.22
CA PHE A 334 -9.91 -7.45 25.77
C PHE A 334 -8.86 -6.38 25.40
N TYR A 335 -7.57 -6.61 25.69
CA TYR A 335 -6.56 -5.58 25.43
C TYR A 335 -6.25 -5.41 23.94
N LYS A 336 -6.43 -6.44 23.09
CA LYS A 336 -6.33 -6.27 21.63
C LYS A 336 -7.53 -5.60 21.02
N GLY A 337 -8.73 -5.94 21.48
CA GLY A 337 -9.95 -5.21 21.10
C GLY A 337 -9.76 -3.72 21.37
N LEU A 338 -9.23 -3.40 22.55
CA LEU A 338 -8.89 -2.03 22.94
C LEU A 338 -7.85 -1.38 22.02
N LEU A 339 -6.75 -2.07 21.69
CA LEU A 339 -5.72 -1.55 20.77
C LEU A 339 -6.25 -1.29 19.37
N PHE A 340 -7.04 -2.19 18.79
CA PHE A 340 -7.58 -2.01 17.43
C PHE A 340 -8.61 -0.90 17.36
N LEU A 341 -9.51 -0.81 18.34
CA LEU A 341 -10.52 0.26 18.39
C LEU A 341 -9.88 1.63 18.72
N GLY A 342 -8.88 1.66 19.61
CA GLY A 342 -8.10 2.86 19.91
C GLY A 342 -7.31 3.35 18.69
N ALA A 343 -6.64 2.43 17.98
CA ALA A 343 -6.00 2.75 16.71
C ALA A 343 -7.01 3.24 15.66
N GLY A 344 -8.22 2.68 15.65
CA GLY A 344 -9.31 3.15 14.79
C GLY A 344 -9.74 4.59 15.07
N ALA A 345 -9.78 5.00 16.33
CA ALA A 345 -10.08 6.39 16.71
C ALA A 345 -8.98 7.34 16.22
N VAL A 346 -7.70 6.97 16.38
CA VAL A 346 -6.55 7.74 15.86
C VAL A 346 -6.59 7.85 14.33
N ILE A 347 -6.88 6.76 13.62
CA ILE A 347 -6.99 6.75 12.15
C ILE A 347 -8.11 7.69 11.69
N HIS A 348 -9.27 7.64 12.34
CA HIS A 348 -10.41 8.49 11.99
C HIS A 348 -10.10 9.97 12.22
N ALA A 349 -9.44 10.30 13.34
CA ALA A 349 -9.02 11.68 13.64
C ALA A 349 -7.96 12.22 12.65
N MET A 350 -7.13 11.34 12.06
CA MET A 350 -6.08 11.70 11.11
C MET A 350 -6.47 11.54 9.63
N ALA A 351 -7.75 11.72 9.32
CA ALA A 351 -8.31 11.65 7.97
C ALA A 351 -7.94 10.34 7.25
N ASP A 352 -8.10 9.22 7.96
CA ASP A 352 -7.85 7.85 7.49
C ASP A 352 -6.42 7.54 7.03
N ASN A 353 -5.44 8.36 7.45
CA ASN A 353 -4.03 7.97 7.34
C ASN A 353 -3.72 6.88 8.37
N GLN A 354 -2.82 5.93 8.03
CA GLN A 354 -2.44 4.81 8.90
C GLN A 354 -0.91 4.74 9.18
N ASP A 355 -0.13 5.58 8.49
CA ASP A 355 1.34 5.55 8.51
C ASP A 355 1.90 6.38 9.67
N PHE A 356 2.76 5.77 10.49
CA PHE A 356 3.40 6.44 11.62
C PHE A 356 4.17 7.70 11.23
N ARG A 357 4.73 7.74 10.01
CA ARG A 357 5.55 8.85 9.53
C ARG A 357 4.77 10.15 9.30
N LYS A 358 3.45 10.10 9.42
CA LYS A 358 2.55 11.26 9.29
C LYS A 358 1.88 11.65 10.61
N TYR A 359 2.23 10.98 11.71
CA TYR A 359 1.68 11.22 13.04
C TYR A 359 2.63 12.07 13.90
N GLY A 360 2.41 12.09 15.20
CA GLY A 360 3.18 12.85 16.19
C GLY A 360 2.36 13.94 16.85
N GLY A 361 2.67 14.26 18.10
CA GLY A 361 2.08 15.38 18.84
C GLY A 361 0.56 15.25 19.08
N LEU A 362 0.01 14.04 19.03
CA LEU A 362 -1.44 13.82 19.15
C LEU A 362 -1.96 13.84 20.60
N ILE A 363 -1.08 13.89 21.62
CA ILE A 363 -1.49 13.82 23.04
C ILE A 363 -2.47 14.93 23.41
N SER A 364 -2.21 16.15 22.96
CA SER A 364 -3.07 17.31 23.25
C SER A 364 -4.43 17.24 22.56
N PHE A 365 -4.51 16.56 21.41
CA PHE A 365 -5.73 16.46 20.61
C PHE A 365 -6.58 15.25 20.99
N LEU A 366 -5.94 14.14 21.37
CA LEU A 366 -6.57 12.85 21.59
C LEU A 366 -6.17 12.23 22.96
N PRO A 367 -6.51 12.88 24.09
CA PRO A 367 -6.11 12.42 25.42
C PRO A 367 -6.76 11.09 25.82
N LEU A 368 -8.02 10.85 25.43
CA LEU A 368 -8.72 9.60 25.73
C LEU A 368 -8.10 8.46 24.93
N SER A 369 -7.93 8.64 23.62
CA SER A 369 -7.32 7.64 22.74
C SER A 369 -5.89 7.31 23.18
N TYR A 370 -5.12 8.30 23.63
CA TYR A 370 -3.80 8.09 24.22
C TYR A 370 -3.86 7.22 25.48
N SER A 371 -4.70 7.58 26.46
CA SER A 371 -4.83 6.84 27.72
C SER A 371 -5.23 5.37 27.49
N VAL A 372 -6.14 5.15 26.55
CA VAL A 372 -6.65 3.83 26.16
C VAL A 372 -5.56 2.98 25.52
N ILE A 373 -4.84 3.51 24.52
CA ILE A 373 -3.75 2.77 23.86
C ILE A 373 -2.61 2.50 24.86
N LEU A 374 -2.34 3.43 25.77
CA LEU A 374 -1.36 3.25 26.85
C LEU A 374 -1.75 2.07 27.75
N ILE A 375 -2.97 2.04 28.30
CA ILE A 375 -3.47 0.94 29.14
C ILE A 375 -3.38 -0.40 28.40
N ALA A 376 -3.82 -0.43 27.14
CA ALA A 376 -3.81 -1.63 26.33
C ALA A 376 -2.38 -2.15 26.05
N SER A 377 -1.44 -1.23 25.81
CA SER A 377 -0.04 -1.55 25.58
C SER A 377 0.67 -2.05 26.84
N LEU A 378 0.38 -1.47 28.01
CA LEU A 378 0.90 -1.93 29.31
C LEU A 378 0.42 -3.34 29.62
N SER A 379 -0.87 -3.62 29.34
CA SER A 379 -1.41 -4.97 29.46
C SER A 379 -0.72 -5.94 28.51
N LEU A 380 -0.55 -5.59 27.24
CA LEU A 380 0.14 -6.44 26.25
C LEU A 380 1.60 -6.77 26.62
N VAL A 381 2.30 -5.80 27.20
CA VAL A 381 3.70 -5.96 27.64
C VAL A 381 3.83 -6.79 28.91
N ALA A 382 2.72 -7.11 29.60
CA ALA A 382 2.69 -7.77 30.91
C ALA A 382 3.26 -6.92 32.04
N PHE A 383 2.90 -5.64 32.08
CA PHE A 383 3.21 -4.82 33.25
C PHE A 383 2.44 -5.32 34.50
N PRO A 384 3.06 -5.36 35.70
CA PRO A 384 2.40 -5.81 36.92
C PRO A 384 1.04 -5.14 37.15
N PHE A 385 0.11 -5.88 37.76
CA PHE A 385 -1.29 -5.52 38.00
C PHE A 385 -2.21 -5.47 36.76
N MET A 386 -1.65 -5.42 35.54
CA MET A 386 -2.46 -5.50 34.32
C MET A 386 -2.82 -6.95 33.98
N THR A 387 -3.84 -7.15 33.17
CA THR A 387 -4.35 -8.51 32.85
C THR A 387 -3.34 -9.39 32.11
N GLY A 388 -2.49 -8.82 31.27
CA GLY A 388 -1.43 -9.59 30.60
C GLY A 388 -0.38 -10.16 31.53
N PHE A 389 -0.10 -9.53 32.68
CA PHE A 389 0.87 -10.04 33.67
C PHE A 389 0.45 -11.41 34.21
N TYR A 390 -0.80 -11.54 34.65
CA TYR A 390 -1.31 -12.78 35.22
C TYR A 390 -1.33 -13.97 34.25
N SER A 391 -1.31 -13.70 32.94
CA SER A 391 -1.39 -14.75 31.91
C SER A 391 -0.05 -14.99 31.22
N LYS A 392 0.54 -13.96 30.61
CA LYS A 392 1.73 -14.08 29.77
C LYS A 392 2.97 -14.47 30.57
N ASP A 393 3.17 -13.89 31.76
CA ASP A 393 4.32 -14.22 32.59
C ASP A 393 4.19 -15.64 33.15
N PHE A 394 2.98 -16.08 33.52
CA PHE A 394 2.76 -17.46 33.94
C PHE A 394 3.02 -18.47 32.80
N ILE A 395 2.72 -18.14 31.53
CA ILE A 395 3.11 -18.99 30.39
C ILE A 395 4.65 -19.11 30.31
N LEU A 396 5.38 -18.01 30.50
CA LEU A 396 6.84 -18.05 30.53
C LEU A 396 7.36 -18.87 31.72
N GLU A 397 6.81 -18.67 32.92
CA GLU A 397 7.14 -19.48 34.10
C GLU A 397 6.86 -20.97 33.85
N SER A 398 5.76 -21.30 33.16
CA SER A 398 5.42 -22.67 32.79
C SER A 398 6.43 -23.32 31.85
N ALA A 399 6.99 -22.55 30.91
CA ALA A 399 8.05 -23.03 30.04
C ALA A 399 9.34 -23.37 30.81
N TYR A 400 9.63 -22.68 31.92
CA TYR A 400 10.78 -23.03 32.75
C TYR A 400 10.47 -24.20 33.70
N GLY A 401 9.27 -24.25 34.28
CA GLY A 401 8.87 -25.22 35.31
C GLY A 401 8.74 -26.67 34.83
N GLN A 402 8.63 -26.94 33.52
CA GLN A 402 8.64 -28.32 33.00
C GLN A 402 10.02 -29.02 33.15
N TYR A 403 11.10 -28.28 33.44
CA TYR A 403 12.48 -28.79 33.57
C TYR A 403 13.03 -29.60 32.37
N CYS A 404 12.41 -29.49 31.20
CA CYS A 404 12.87 -30.09 29.95
C CYS A 404 13.78 -29.14 29.17
N PHE A 405 14.85 -29.65 28.55
CA PHE A 405 15.78 -28.83 27.76
C PHE A 405 15.05 -28.04 26.66
N SER A 406 14.16 -28.71 25.91
CA SER A 406 13.34 -28.06 24.87
C SER A 406 12.50 -26.91 25.43
N SER A 407 11.88 -27.10 26.60
CA SER A 407 11.03 -26.10 27.23
C SER A 407 11.83 -24.89 27.72
N ILE A 408 13.00 -25.13 28.34
CA ILE A 408 13.92 -24.05 28.75
C ILE A 408 14.40 -23.24 27.53
N THR A 409 14.68 -23.90 26.40
CA THR A 409 15.02 -23.16 25.18
C THR A 409 13.85 -22.32 24.68
N VAL A 410 12.62 -22.82 24.77
CA VAL A 410 11.41 -22.06 24.42
C VAL A 410 11.20 -20.88 25.35
N TYR A 411 11.48 -21.00 26.65
CA TYR A 411 11.49 -19.87 27.57
C TYR A 411 12.42 -18.74 27.07
N ILE A 412 13.67 -19.07 26.71
CA ILE A 412 14.62 -18.08 26.19
C ILE A 412 14.12 -17.43 24.90
N ILE A 413 13.56 -18.23 23.98
CA ILE A 413 13.02 -17.72 22.71
C ILE A 413 11.80 -16.80 22.97
N ALA A 414 10.87 -17.22 23.83
CA ALA A 414 9.67 -16.47 24.15
C ALA A 414 9.97 -15.18 24.92
N THR A 415 10.98 -15.16 25.80
CA THR A 415 11.46 -13.93 26.45
C THR A 415 12.09 -12.95 25.45
N ILE A 416 12.82 -13.42 24.43
CA ILE A 416 13.27 -12.58 23.31
C ILE A 416 12.06 -12.00 22.56
N GLY A 417 11.03 -12.82 22.33
CA GLY A 417 9.76 -12.36 21.77
C GLY A 417 9.13 -11.25 22.61
N ALA A 418 9.10 -11.42 23.93
CA ALA A 418 8.59 -10.43 24.89
C ALA A 418 9.37 -9.11 24.83
N ILE A 419 10.70 -9.13 24.68
CA ILE A 419 11.51 -7.91 24.46
C ILE A 419 11.05 -7.18 23.20
N PHE A 420 10.89 -7.86 22.07
CA PHE A 420 10.41 -7.20 20.86
C PHE A 420 8.97 -6.70 21.02
N THR A 421 8.14 -7.37 21.85
CA THR A 421 6.81 -6.86 22.19
C THR A 421 6.82 -5.51 22.89
N THR A 422 7.81 -5.28 23.76
CA THR A 422 7.96 -3.99 24.43
C THR A 422 8.42 -2.93 23.43
N LEU A 423 9.40 -3.27 22.60
CA LEU A 423 9.98 -2.34 21.62
C LEU A 423 8.95 -1.84 20.60
N TYR A 424 8.13 -2.72 20.00
CA TYR A 424 7.12 -2.26 19.05
C TYR A 424 5.95 -1.54 19.73
N SER A 425 5.63 -1.86 20.99
CA SER A 425 4.54 -1.19 21.73
C SER A 425 4.93 0.24 22.09
N VAL A 426 6.16 0.43 22.57
CA VAL A 426 6.74 1.76 22.81
C VAL A 426 6.82 2.54 21.50
N LYS A 427 7.22 1.90 20.39
CA LYS A 427 7.24 2.55 19.08
C LYS A 427 5.85 3.06 18.66
N VAL A 428 4.80 2.27 18.83
CA VAL A 428 3.42 2.67 18.51
C VAL A 428 3.05 3.91 19.31
N LEU A 429 3.23 3.89 20.63
CA LEU A 429 2.93 5.03 21.51
C LEU A 429 3.76 6.26 21.15
N TYR A 430 5.06 6.09 20.96
CA TYR A 430 5.97 7.20 20.72
C TYR A 430 5.69 7.89 19.39
N LEU A 431 5.62 7.15 18.27
CA LEU A 431 5.43 7.73 16.94
C LEU A 431 4.02 8.29 16.70
N THR A 432 3.01 7.83 17.44
CA THR A 432 1.65 8.36 17.32
C THR A 432 1.48 9.63 18.15
N PHE A 433 1.92 9.60 19.40
CA PHE A 433 1.54 10.58 20.41
C PHE A 433 2.68 11.51 20.83
N LEU A 434 3.87 10.96 21.12
CA LEU A 434 4.96 11.70 21.77
C LEU A 434 5.89 12.43 20.78
N SER A 435 6.15 11.83 19.61
CA SER A 435 7.06 12.41 18.62
C SER A 435 6.56 13.77 18.12
N PRO A 436 7.44 14.68 17.64
CA PRO A 436 6.99 15.94 17.07
C PRO A 436 6.02 15.71 15.89
N ALA A 437 5.07 16.63 15.73
CA ALA A 437 4.06 16.56 14.68
C ALA A 437 4.70 16.56 13.28
N SER A 438 4.50 15.49 12.52
CA SER A 438 5.07 15.31 11.17
C SER A 438 4.03 15.30 10.04
N GLY A 439 2.74 15.32 10.40
CA GLY A 439 1.61 15.29 9.46
C GLY A 439 1.26 16.65 8.85
N PRO A 440 0.36 16.68 7.85
CA PRO A 440 -0.11 17.93 7.26
C PRO A 440 -0.92 18.75 8.28
N LEU A 441 -0.73 20.07 8.29
CA LEU A 441 -1.43 20.98 9.22
C LEU A 441 -2.97 20.81 9.21
N ALA A 442 -3.54 20.57 8.03
CA ALA A 442 -4.98 20.41 7.85
C ALA A 442 -5.57 19.22 8.61
N SER A 443 -4.81 18.15 8.86
CA SER A 443 -5.30 17.03 9.67
C SER A 443 -5.34 17.39 11.15
N TYR A 444 -4.32 18.09 11.66
CA TYR A 444 -4.29 18.51 13.07
C TYR A 444 -5.39 19.51 13.42
N HIS A 445 -5.74 20.43 12.51
CA HIS A 445 -6.87 21.34 12.74
C HIS A 445 -8.23 20.65 12.84
N LYS A 446 -8.38 19.46 12.23
CA LYS A 446 -9.61 18.66 12.27
C LYS A 446 -9.54 17.51 13.28
N ALA A 447 -8.38 17.29 13.89
CA ALA A 447 -8.19 16.22 14.85
C ALA A 447 -8.98 16.55 16.12
N HIS A 448 -9.93 15.68 16.45
CA HIS A 448 -10.75 15.75 17.63
C HIS A 448 -11.03 14.33 18.12
N GLU A 449 -11.37 14.19 19.39
CA GLU A 449 -11.80 12.91 19.93
C GLU A 449 -13.11 12.45 19.32
N SER A 450 -13.27 11.13 19.26
CA SER A 450 -14.42 10.50 18.63
C SER A 450 -15.71 10.63 19.45
N ASP A 451 -16.86 10.53 18.76
CA ASP A 451 -18.19 10.53 19.36
C ASP A 451 -18.40 9.50 20.48
N ILE A 452 -19.50 9.66 21.23
CA ILE A 452 -19.87 8.77 22.34
C ILE A 452 -19.95 7.29 21.93
N PHE A 453 -20.43 6.99 20.72
CA PHE A 453 -20.55 5.61 20.23
C PHE A 453 -19.19 4.94 20.02
N MET A 454 -18.14 5.72 19.71
CA MET A 454 -16.78 5.19 19.59
C MET A 454 -16.04 5.19 20.93
N SER A 455 -16.22 6.22 21.76
CA SER A 455 -15.51 6.36 23.05
C SER A 455 -16.03 5.42 24.15
N LEU A 456 -17.34 5.15 24.22
CA LEU A 456 -17.92 4.26 25.25
C LEU A 456 -17.33 2.83 25.18
N PRO A 457 -17.26 2.15 24.02
CA PRO A 457 -16.57 0.86 23.89
C PRO A 457 -15.13 0.85 24.38
N LEU A 458 -14.37 1.94 24.14
CA LEU A 458 -12.98 2.05 24.56
C LEU A 458 -12.86 2.07 26.08
N ILE A 459 -13.71 2.84 26.76
CA ILE A 459 -13.70 2.93 28.23
C ILE A 459 -14.02 1.58 28.86
N ILE A 460 -15.05 0.88 28.35
CA ILE A 460 -15.45 -0.44 28.87
C ILE A 460 -14.31 -1.46 28.70
N LEU A 461 -13.68 -1.51 27.52
CA LEU A 461 -12.55 -2.42 27.27
C LEU A 461 -11.31 -2.06 28.08
N ALA A 462 -11.07 -0.78 28.39
CA ALA A 462 -9.99 -0.34 29.27
C ALA A 462 -10.17 -0.88 30.68
N VAL A 463 -11.40 -0.84 31.22
CA VAL A 463 -11.72 -1.42 32.54
C VAL A 463 -11.46 -2.93 32.54
N PHE A 464 -11.92 -3.68 31.52
CA PHE A 464 -11.63 -5.11 31.41
C PHE A 464 -10.13 -5.41 31.28
N SER A 465 -9.39 -4.60 30.54
CA SER A 465 -7.94 -4.77 30.33
C SER A 465 -7.09 -4.52 31.57
N ILE A 466 -7.64 -3.87 32.60
CA ILE A 466 -7.01 -3.66 33.91
C ILE A 466 -7.43 -4.75 34.90
N PHE A 467 -8.74 -4.94 35.10
CA PHE A 467 -9.24 -5.70 36.25
C PHE A 467 -9.54 -7.17 35.99
N PHE A 468 -9.89 -7.57 34.76
CA PHE A 468 -10.45 -8.90 34.49
C PHE A 468 -9.51 -10.04 34.94
N GLY A 469 -8.25 -9.97 34.51
CA GLY A 469 -7.23 -10.97 34.82
C GLY A 469 -6.94 -11.13 36.31
N PHE A 470 -6.98 -10.05 37.11
CA PHE A 470 -6.84 -10.18 38.57
C PHE A 470 -8.04 -10.89 39.18
N LEU A 471 -9.27 -10.50 38.78
CA LEU A 471 -10.50 -11.06 39.34
C LEU A 471 -10.71 -12.53 38.99
N THR A 472 -10.29 -12.97 37.80
CA THR A 472 -10.54 -14.33 37.32
C THR A 472 -9.32 -15.25 37.40
N LYS A 473 -8.17 -14.80 37.94
CA LYS A 473 -6.96 -15.63 38.07
C LYS A 473 -7.27 -16.93 38.81
N ASP A 474 -7.95 -16.84 39.95
CA ASP A 474 -8.21 -18.00 40.81
C ASP A 474 -9.21 -18.99 40.18
N ILE A 475 -10.09 -18.50 39.29
CA ILE A 475 -11.06 -19.33 38.57
C ILE A 475 -10.34 -20.20 37.54
N PHE A 476 -9.39 -19.64 36.78
CA PHE A 476 -8.77 -20.33 35.65
C PHE A 476 -7.44 -21.01 35.97
N ILE A 477 -6.59 -20.38 36.79
CA ILE A 477 -5.23 -20.85 37.11
C ILE A 477 -5.10 -21.28 38.58
N GLY A 478 -6.07 -20.94 39.43
CA GLY A 478 -6.02 -21.27 40.85
C GLY A 478 -5.72 -22.75 41.09
N LEU A 479 -4.80 -23.02 42.03
CA LEU A 479 -4.42 -24.38 42.42
C LEU A 479 -5.66 -25.13 42.91
N GLY A 480 -5.99 -26.24 42.24
CA GLY A 480 -7.18 -27.05 42.56
C GLY A 480 -8.51 -26.39 42.18
N SER A 481 -8.54 -25.45 41.23
CA SER A 481 -9.78 -24.85 40.74
C SER A 481 -10.76 -25.90 40.22
N GLY A 482 -11.99 -25.88 40.73
CA GLY A 482 -13.07 -26.78 40.32
C GLY A 482 -13.78 -26.40 39.02
N PHE A 483 -13.25 -25.44 38.25
CA PHE A 483 -13.94 -24.89 37.07
C PHE A 483 -13.95 -25.87 35.87
N PHE A 484 -12.94 -26.73 35.77
CA PHE A 484 -12.80 -27.69 34.67
C PHE A 484 -13.16 -29.14 35.07
N ILE A 485 -14.00 -29.33 36.09
CA ILE A 485 -14.45 -30.67 36.56
C ILE A 485 -15.20 -31.44 35.46
N ASP A 486 -15.86 -30.74 34.54
CA ASP A 486 -16.64 -31.34 33.44
C ASP A 486 -15.78 -32.01 32.34
N ASN A 487 -14.46 -32.16 32.54
CA ASN A 487 -13.50 -32.69 31.56
C ASN A 487 -13.55 -31.97 30.19
N SER A 488 -13.95 -30.69 30.18
CA SER A 488 -13.95 -29.86 28.98
C SER A 488 -12.52 -29.55 28.48
N ILE A 489 -11.56 -29.58 29.40
CA ILE A 489 -10.12 -29.61 29.19
C ILE A 489 -9.56 -30.83 29.92
N PHE A 490 -8.73 -31.61 29.24
CA PHE A 490 -8.04 -32.76 29.84
C PHE A 490 -6.54 -32.54 29.84
N ILE A 491 -5.89 -32.82 30.97
CA ILE A 491 -4.44 -32.80 31.14
C ILE A 491 -4.05 -34.18 31.68
N HIS A 492 -3.10 -34.85 31.04
CA HIS A 492 -2.63 -36.13 31.54
C HIS A 492 -1.88 -35.93 32.87
N PRO A 493 -2.08 -36.76 33.91
CA PRO A 493 -1.42 -36.57 35.21
C PRO A 493 0.11 -36.51 35.15
N GLU A 494 0.73 -37.17 34.17
CA GLU A 494 2.20 -37.12 33.96
C GLU A 494 2.68 -35.79 33.37
N HIS A 495 1.78 -35.00 32.79
CA HIS A 495 2.06 -33.71 32.16
C HIS A 495 1.54 -32.51 32.99
N GLU A 496 1.09 -32.75 34.23
CA GLU A 496 0.63 -31.69 35.13
C GLU A 496 1.85 -30.94 35.70
N ILE A 497 1.98 -29.65 35.37
CA ILE A 497 3.16 -28.85 35.75
C ILE A 497 2.83 -27.68 36.69
N THR A 498 1.57 -27.46 37.07
CA THR A 498 1.18 -26.19 37.71
C THR A 498 1.87 -25.97 39.06
N ILE A 499 2.04 -27.03 39.86
CA ILE A 499 2.71 -26.97 41.16
C ILE A 499 4.20 -26.61 41.01
N ASP A 500 4.89 -27.28 40.08
CA ASP A 500 6.31 -27.04 39.80
C ASP A 500 6.54 -25.63 39.27
N THR A 501 5.58 -25.06 38.54
CA THR A 501 5.69 -23.70 38.01
C THR A 501 5.55 -22.64 39.09
N GLU A 502 4.61 -22.79 40.02
CA GLU A 502 4.39 -21.82 41.09
C GLU A 502 5.56 -21.81 42.08
N PHE A 503 6.03 -22.99 42.50
CA PHE A 503 7.03 -23.13 43.58
C PHE A 503 8.46 -23.44 43.11
N GLY A 504 8.62 -24.10 41.96
CA GLY A 504 9.92 -24.60 41.49
C GLY A 504 10.74 -23.61 40.65
N VAL A 505 10.10 -22.60 40.05
CA VAL A 505 10.79 -21.58 39.25
C VAL A 505 11.48 -20.57 40.18
N SER A 506 12.79 -20.40 40.01
CA SER A 506 13.56 -19.47 40.84
C SER A 506 13.13 -18.01 40.63
N THR A 507 13.25 -17.20 41.67
CA THR A 507 12.85 -15.77 41.66
C THR A 507 13.56 -14.96 40.57
N PHE A 508 14.79 -15.35 40.22
CA PHE A 508 15.54 -14.73 39.13
C PHE A 508 14.83 -14.89 37.78
N TRP A 509 14.37 -16.10 37.45
CA TRP A 509 13.68 -16.35 36.18
C TRP A 509 12.29 -15.71 36.14
N LYS A 510 11.57 -15.64 37.27
CA LYS A 510 10.28 -14.93 37.34
C LYS A 510 10.42 -13.43 37.06
N LEU A 511 11.44 -12.78 37.63
CA LEU A 511 11.62 -11.33 37.49
C LEU A 511 12.30 -10.90 36.18
N LEU A 512 12.99 -11.82 35.49
CA LEU A 512 13.79 -11.51 34.31
C LEU A 512 12.98 -10.90 33.15
N PRO A 513 11.80 -11.42 32.75
CA PRO A 513 10.97 -10.78 31.72
C PRO A 513 10.60 -9.35 32.09
N PHE A 514 10.17 -9.10 33.33
CA PHE A 514 9.82 -7.77 33.81
C PHE A 514 11.01 -6.79 33.76
N VAL A 515 12.19 -7.19 34.23
CA VAL A 515 13.41 -6.36 34.16
C VAL A 515 13.75 -5.99 32.72
N PHE A 516 13.60 -6.92 31.78
CA PHE A 516 13.77 -6.62 30.36
C PHE A 516 12.70 -5.69 29.81
N THR A 517 11.43 -5.83 30.21
CA THR A 517 10.38 -4.91 29.75
C THR A 517 10.68 -3.46 30.15
N VAL A 518 11.07 -3.23 31.41
CA VAL A 518 11.38 -1.89 31.92
C VAL A 518 12.64 -1.34 31.27
N SER A 519 13.75 -2.09 31.27
CA SER A 519 15.02 -1.62 30.68
C SER A 519 14.89 -1.31 29.19
N PHE A 520 14.28 -2.18 28.39
CA PHE A 520 14.11 -1.94 26.95
C PHE A 520 13.09 -0.82 26.65
N SER A 521 12.09 -0.58 27.52
CA SER A 521 11.19 0.56 27.35
C SER A 521 11.92 1.91 27.52
N ILE A 522 12.77 2.01 28.55
CA ILE A 522 13.61 3.19 28.80
C ILE A 522 14.61 3.38 27.65
N ILE A 523 15.27 2.30 27.22
CA ILE A 523 16.21 2.34 26.09
C ILE A 523 15.49 2.79 24.81
N ALA A 524 14.30 2.26 24.51
CA ALA A 524 13.56 2.63 23.31
C ALA A 524 13.16 4.12 23.30
N LEU A 525 12.65 4.65 24.42
CA LEU A 525 12.27 6.06 24.55
C LEU A 525 13.48 7.00 24.48
N THR A 526 14.57 6.66 25.16
CA THR A 526 15.79 7.47 25.15
C THR A 526 16.45 7.49 23.76
N LEU A 527 16.49 6.35 23.08
CA LEU A 527 16.99 6.25 21.71
C LEU A 527 16.13 7.06 20.73
N SER A 528 14.80 7.03 20.88
CA SER A 528 13.89 7.69 19.95
C SER A 528 13.86 9.21 20.11
N GLU A 529 13.99 9.73 21.33
CA GLU A 529 13.97 11.17 21.62
C GLU A 529 15.35 11.81 21.39
N PHE A 530 16.40 11.28 22.04
CA PHE A 530 17.71 11.93 22.07
C PHE A 530 18.65 11.51 20.92
N LEU A 531 18.50 10.30 20.37
CA LEU A 531 19.41 9.73 19.38
C LEU A 531 18.75 9.49 18.01
N SER A 532 17.68 10.24 17.71
CA SER A 532 16.92 10.12 16.46
C SER A 532 17.78 10.29 15.19
N GLU A 533 18.73 11.23 15.19
CA GLU A 533 19.66 11.44 14.06
C GLU A 533 20.57 10.23 13.82
N SER A 534 21.05 9.58 14.89
CA SER A 534 21.90 8.38 14.79
C SER A 534 21.14 7.21 14.18
N ILE A 535 19.88 7.01 14.59
CA ILE A 535 18.99 5.98 14.03
C ILE A 535 18.73 6.24 12.54
N LEU A 536 18.49 7.49 12.17
CA LEU A 536 18.29 7.88 10.77
C LEU A 536 19.55 7.61 9.94
N ASN A 537 20.72 8.01 10.44
CA ASN A 537 22.00 7.76 9.79
C ASN A 537 22.27 6.26 9.62
N PHE A 538 22.00 5.45 10.65
CA PHE A 538 22.10 3.99 10.56
C PHE A 538 21.19 3.42 9.48
N LYS A 539 19.91 3.84 9.44
CA LYS A 539 18.94 3.38 8.45
C LYS A 539 19.35 3.71 7.00
N LEU A 540 20.06 4.82 6.80
CA LEU A 540 20.57 5.23 5.49
C LEU A 540 21.86 4.51 5.08
N THR A 541 22.58 3.85 6.01
CA THR A 541 23.70 2.99 5.64
C THR A 541 23.23 1.79 4.81
N ARG A 542 24.11 1.23 3.97
CA ARG A 542 23.80 0.03 3.15
C ARG A 542 23.30 -1.12 4.01
N LEU A 543 23.96 -1.38 5.14
CA LEU A 543 23.60 -2.44 6.07
C LEU A 543 22.23 -2.16 6.70
N GLY A 544 22.02 -0.97 7.25
CA GLY A 544 20.73 -0.59 7.85
C GLY A 544 19.57 -0.65 6.84
N TYR A 545 19.77 -0.20 5.61
CA TYR A 545 18.77 -0.28 4.54
C TYR A 545 18.44 -1.73 4.18
N THR A 546 19.43 -2.62 4.09
CA THR A 546 19.19 -4.05 3.82
C THR A 546 18.44 -4.73 4.95
N ILE A 547 18.81 -4.48 6.22
CA ILE A 547 18.14 -5.05 7.40
C ILE A 547 16.71 -4.55 7.48
N PHE A 548 16.51 -3.23 7.38
CA PHE A 548 15.19 -2.63 7.42
C PHE A 548 14.32 -3.13 6.26
N GLY A 549 14.86 -3.19 5.05
CA GLY A 549 14.17 -3.69 3.86
C GLY A 549 13.72 -5.15 4.01
N PHE A 550 14.60 -6.02 4.53
CA PHE A 550 14.31 -7.44 4.73
C PHE A 550 13.18 -7.68 5.74
N PHE A 551 13.23 -7.04 6.91
CA PHE A 551 12.20 -7.22 7.93
C PHE A 551 10.89 -6.50 7.60
N ASN A 552 10.95 -5.31 7.00
CA ASN A 552 9.75 -4.61 6.53
C ASN A 552 9.04 -5.37 5.38
N GLN A 553 9.78 -6.19 4.62
CA GLN A 553 9.22 -7.12 3.62
C GLN A 553 8.90 -8.50 4.20
N ARG A 554 8.77 -8.62 5.53
CA ARG A 554 8.22 -9.81 6.21
C ARG A 554 9.01 -11.08 5.88
N PHE A 555 10.34 -11.01 6.00
CA PHE A 555 11.27 -12.10 5.65
C PHE A 555 11.16 -12.58 4.19
N LEU A 556 10.61 -11.76 3.29
CA LEU A 556 10.35 -12.12 1.89
C LEU A 556 9.43 -13.35 1.72
N VAL A 557 8.68 -13.73 2.76
CA VAL A 557 7.81 -14.92 2.73
C VAL A 557 6.76 -14.79 1.64
N GLU A 558 6.14 -13.62 1.50
CA GLU A 558 5.15 -13.38 0.45
C GLU A 558 5.73 -13.43 -0.96
N PHE A 559 6.96 -12.93 -1.12
CA PHE A 559 7.66 -13.04 -2.40
C PHE A 559 7.91 -14.51 -2.74
N PHE A 560 8.28 -15.33 -1.75
CA PHE A 560 8.43 -16.76 -1.92
C PHE A 560 7.10 -17.43 -2.33
N TYR A 561 6.01 -17.16 -1.62
CA TYR A 561 4.68 -17.68 -1.95
C TYR A 561 4.25 -17.31 -3.37
N ASN A 562 4.32 -16.03 -3.73
CA ASN A 562 3.86 -15.56 -5.03
C ASN A 562 4.74 -16.10 -6.18
N LYS A 563 6.06 -16.10 -6.00
CA LYS A 563 6.99 -16.49 -7.06
C LYS A 563 7.05 -18.00 -7.27
N TYR A 564 7.05 -18.80 -6.21
CA TYR A 564 7.27 -20.23 -6.30
C TYR A 564 5.98 -21.03 -6.21
N ILE A 565 5.04 -20.69 -5.32
CA ILE A 565 3.81 -21.45 -5.14
C ILE A 565 2.75 -20.97 -6.14
N THR A 566 2.36 -19.70 -6.07
CA THR A 566 1.26 -19.16 -6.90
C THR A 566 1.58 -19.25 -8.39
N ASN A 567 2.77 -18.81 -8.83
CA ASN A 567 3.14 -18.92 -10.24
C ASN A 567 3.25 -20.38 -10.72
N ALA A 568 3.71 -21.31 -9.89
CA ALA A 568 3.76 -22.72 -10.29
C ALA A 568 2.35 -23.27 -10.51
N VAL A 569 1.41 -23.01 -9.58
CA VAL A 569 0.02 -23.44 -9.70
C VAL A 569 -0.65 -22.81 -10.93
N LEU A 570 -0.45 -21.51 -11.17
CA LEU A 570 -0.99 -20.82 -12.34
C LEU A 570 -0.40 -21.35 -13.66
N ASN A 571 0.91 -21.61 -13.69
CA ASN A 571 1.56 -22.17 -14.87
C ASN A 571 1.12 -23.61 -15.13
N LEU A 572 0.98 -24.44 -14.10
CA LEU A 572 0.46 -25.80 -14.20
C LEU A 572 -0.99 -25.79 -14.70
N GLY A 573 -1.85 -24.91 -14.17
CA GLY A 573 -3.22 -24.74 -14.64
C GLY A 573 -3.29 -24.24 -16.10
N GLY A 574 -2.42 -23.31 -16.48
CA GLY A 574 -2.33 -22.86 -17.87
C GLY A 574 -1.84 -23.95 -18.82
N GLN A 575 -0.90 -24.79 -18.38
CA GLN A 575 -0.38 -25.92 -19.13
C GLN A 575 -1.43 -27.03 -19.27
N SER A 576 -2.15 -27.38 -18.20
CA SER A 576 -3.22 -28.40 -18.26
C SER A 576 -4.31 -27.96 -19.23
N VAL A 577 -4.80 -26.72 -19.15
CA VAL A 577 -5.83 -26.22 -20.09
C VAL A 577 -5.32 -26.23 -21.54
N LYS A 578 -4.06 -25.86 -21.78
CA LYS A 578 -3.51 -25.80 -23.13
C LYS A 578 -3.23 -27.18 -23.73
N VAL A 579 -2.68 -28.10 -22.93
CA VAL A 579 -2.24 -29.43 -23.40
C VAL A 579 -3.36 -30.45 -23.33
N LEU A 580 -4.15 -30.44 -22.27
CA LEU A 580 -5.22 -31.41 -22.04
C LEU A 580 -6.50 -30.94 -22.71
N ASP A 581 -7.08 -29.81 -22.27
CA ASP A 581 -8.41 -29.39 -22.72
C ASP A 581 -8.42 -28.96 -24.20
N LYS A 582 -7.57 -27.98 -24.56
CA LYS A 582 -7.48 -27.46 -25.94
C LYS A 582 -6.56 -28.27 -26.84
N GLY A 583 -5.83 -29.24 -26.28
CA GLY A 583 -4.85 -30.04 -26.99
C GLY A 583 -5.37 -31.45 -27.24
N ALA A 584 -5.14 -32.33 -26.27
CA ALA A 584 -5.45 -33.76 -26.38
C ALA A 584 -6.95 -34.03 -26.55
N ILE A 585 -7.82 -33.36 -25.80
CA ILE A 585 -9.27 -33.57 -25.91
C ILE A 585 -9.81 -33.08 -27.26
N GLU A 586 -9.40 -31.89 -27.74
CA GLU A 586 -9.80 -31.41 -29.07
C GLU A 586 -9.24 -32.29 -30.20
N LEU A 587 -7.99 -32.74 -30.06
CA LEU A 587 -7.33 -33.63 -31.03
C LEU A 587 -7.99 -35.00 -31.08
N LEU A 588 -8.31 -35.63 -29.94
CA LEU A 588 -8.99 -36.94 -29.93
C LEU A 588 -10.49 -36.81 -30.24
N GLY A 589 -11.09 -35.67 -29.89
CA GLY A 589 -12.50 -35.39 -30.06
C GLY A 589 -12.80 -34.78 -31.44
N PRO A 590 -13.49 -33.64 -31.51
CA PRO A 590 -14.09 -33.16 -32.76
C PRO A 590 -13.10 -32.94 -33.90
N TRP A 591 -11.96 -32.29 -33.63
CA TRP A 591 -11.04 -31.85 -34.68
C TRP A 591 -10.28 -33.01 -35.31
N GLY A 592 -9.78 -33.95 -34.51
CA GLY A 592 -9.07 -35.10 -35.07
C GLY A 592 -10.01 -36.11 -35.70
N LEU A 593 -11.21 -36.32 -35.15
CA LEU A 593 -12.23 -37.14 -35.79
C LEU A 593 -12.65 -36.55 -37.14
N GLU A 594 -12.94 -35.24 -37.22
CA GLU A 594 -13.26 -34.55 -38.47
C GLU A 594 -12.16 -34.75 -39.50
N LYS A 595 -10.90 -34.45 -39.14
CA LYS A 595 -9.77 -34.59 -40.06
C LYS A 595 -9.54 -36.04 -40.49
N SER A 596 -9.63 -36.98 -39.55
CA SER A 596 -9.43 -38.41 -39.83
C SER A 596 -10.52 -38.93 -40.76
N LEU A 597 -11.80 -38.60 -40.50
CA LEU A 597 -12.93 -39.00 -41.32
C LEU A 597 -12.89 -38.34 -42.70
N VAL A 598 -12.56 -37.05 -42.79
CA VAL A 598 -12.42 -36.35 -44.08
C VAL A 598 -11.26 -36.93 -44.89
N ASN A 599 -10.13 -37.23 -44.25
CA ASN A 599 -8.99 -37.84 -44.94
C ASN A 599 -9.32 -39.28 -45.39
N SER A 600 -9.98 -40.06 -44.55
CA SER A 600 -10.44 -41.42 -44.89
C SER A 600 -11.46 -41.38 -46.03
N SER A 601 -12.40 -40.44 -46.00
CA SER A 601 -13.36 -40.21 -47.08
C SER A 601 -12.66 -39.84 -48.39
N LYS A 602 -11.69 -38.92 -48.37
CA LYS A 602 -10.89 -38.56 -49.55
C LYS A 602 -10.11 -39.76 -50.10
N ASN A 603 -9.56 -40.61 -49.23
CA ASN A 603 -8.84 -41.81 -49.65
C ASN A 603 -9.77 -42.88 -50.22
N LEU A 604 -10.94 -43.10 -49.62
CA LEU A 604 -11.97 -43.99 -50.16
C LEU A 604 -12.47 -43.51 -51.52
N ASN A 605 -12.67 -42.20 -51.69
CA ASN A 605 -13.11 -41.64 -52.97
C ASN A 605 -12.07 -41.87 -54.09
N LYS A 606 -10.77 -41.91 -53.78
CA LYS A 606 -9.72 -42.23 -54.78
C LYS A 606 -9.81 -43.64 -55.35
N LEU A 607 -10.42 -44.60 -54.64
CA LEU A 607 -10.64 -45.96 -55.17
C LEU A 607 -11.65 -45.95 -56.33
N SER A 608 -12.56 -44.97 -56.36
CA SER A 608 -13.48 -44.75 -57.49
C SER A 608 -12.79 -44.00 -58.62
N SER A 609 -11.93 -44.69 -59.38
CA SER A 609 -11.17 -44.10 -60.49
C SER A 609 -12.00 -43.76 -61.74
N GLY A 610 -13.27 -44.19 -61.82
CA GLY A 610 -14.14 -43.96 -62.98
C GLY A 610 -13.79 -44.77 -64.23
N VAL A 611 -12.73 -45.59 -64.17
CA VAL A 611 -12.28 -46.43 -65.29
C VAL A 611 -12.77 -47.87 -65.08
N VAL A 612 -13.52 -48.38 -66.05
CA VAL A 612 -14.16 -49.72 -65.97
C VAL A 612 -13.14 -50.85 -65.77
N THR A 613 -11.95 -50.75 -66.35
CA THR A 613 -10.90 -51.77 -66.21
C THR A 613 -10.43 -51.95 -64.76
N ASN A 614 -10.36 -50.87 -63.98
CA ASN A 614 -10.01 -50.94 -62.57
C ASN A 614 -11.12 -51.60 -61.74
N TYR A 615 -12.40 -51.38 -62.09
CA TYR A 615 -13.52 -52.05 -61.43
C TYR A 615 -13.57 -53.55 -61.73
N ALA A 616 -13.24 -53.97 -62.95
CA ALA A 616 -13.11 -55.39 -63.28
C ALA A 616 -12.02 -56.06 -62.43
N LEU A 617 -10.89 -55.38 -62.23
CA LEU A 617 -9.81 -55.85 -61.36
C LEU A 617 -10.25 -55.93 -59.89
N TYR A 618 -11.02 -54.96 -59.39
CA TYR A 618 -11.57 -55.00 -58.02
C TYR A 618 -12.56 -56.16 -57.82
N ILE A 619 -13.43 -56.44 -58.79
CA ILE A 619 -14.34 -57.57 -58.75
C ILE A 619 -13.56 -58.89 -58.73
N LEU A 620 -12.50 -59.00 -59.54
CA LEU A 620 -11.63 -60.18 -59.55
C LEU A 620 -10.93 -60.39 -58.20
N ILE A 621 -10.32 -59.34 -57.63
CA ILE A 621 -9.69 -59.40 -56.29
C ILE A 621 -10.73 -59.72 -55.20
N GLY A 622 -11.92 -59.14 -55.29
CA GLY A 622 -13.03 -59.41 -54.38
C GLY A 622 -13.48 -60.87 -54.45
N PHE A 623 -13.58 -61.44 -55.66
CA PHE A 623 -13.94 -62.84 -55.85
C PHE A 623 -12.86 -63.80 -55.34
N ILE A 624 -11.58 -63.50 -55.61
CA ILE A 624 -10.45 -64.28 -55.10
C ILE A 624 -10.41 -64.23 -53.57
N SER A 625 -10.60 -63.05 -52.97
CA SER A 625 -10.60 -62.91 -51.50
C SER A 625 -11.81 -63.57 -50.85
N TYR A 626 -12.98 -63.52 -51.48
CA TYR A 626 -14.19 -64.22 -51.04
C TYR A 626 -14.03 -65.75 -51.08
N LEU A 627 -13.47 -66.29 -52.17
CA LEU A 627 -13.13 -67.71 -52.27
C LEU A 627 -12.10 -68.11 -51.21
N PHE A 628 -11.06 -67.29 -51.00
CA PHE A 628 -10.05 -67.53 -49.97
C PHE A 628 -10.66 -67.55 -48.55
N PHE A 629 -11.57 -66.62 -48.26
CA PHE A 629 -12.29 -66.57 -46.98
C PHE A 629 -13.21 -67.77 -46.78
N ILE A 630 -13.89 -68.23 -47.84
CA ILE A 630 -14.70 -69.46 -47.81
C ILE A 630 -13.85 -70.71 -47.59
N THR A 631 -12.66 -70.80 -48.20
CA THR A 631 -11.77 -71.94 -47.98
C THR A 631 -11.18 -72.00 -46.57
N LEU A 632 -11.21 -70.89 -45.82
CA LEU A 632 -10.79 -70.83 -44.41
C LEU A 632 -11.90 -71.16 -43.41
N LEU A 633 -13.18 -71.18 -43.83
CA LEU A 633 -14.33 -71.47 -42.97
C LEU A 633 -14.41 -72.90 -42.37
N PRO A 634 -13.84 -73.98 -42.94
CA PRO A 634 -13.90 -75.30 -42.31
C PRO A 634 -12.82 -75.54 -41.23
N TYR A 635 -11.88 -74.61 -41.02
CA TYR A 635 -10.93 -74.69 -39.91
C TYR A 635 -11.52 -74.01 -38.66
N GLN A 636 -11.84 -74.81 -37.63
CA GLN A 636 -12.44 -74.37 -36.36
C GLN A 636 -11.55 -73.45 -35.48
N ASP A 637 -10.36 -73.04 -35.95
CA ASP A 637 -9.46 -72.19 -35.18
C ASP A 637 -9.78 -70.70 -35.38
N ILE A 638 -10.77 -70.20 -34.62
CA ILE A 638 -11.14 -68.78 -34.50
C ILE A 638 -9.91 -67.87 -34.22
N ASN A 639 -8.87 -68.41 -33.57
CA ASN A 639 -7.64 -67.69 -33.26
C ASN A 639 -6.75 -67.40 -34.47
N LEU A 640 -6.74 -68.23 -35.52
CA LEU A 640 -5.94 -67.99 -36.71
C LEU A 640 -6.56 -66.89 -37.57
N LEU A 641 -7.91 -66.88 -37.65
CA LEU A 641 -8.67 -65.88 -38.40
C LEU A 641 -8.59 -64.49 -37.73
N MET A 642 -8.62 -64.44 -36.39
CA MET A 642 -8.38 -63.22 -35.61
C MET A 642 -6.94 -62.70 -35.74
N ARG A 643 -5.94 -63.60 -35.83
CA ARG A 643 -4.55 -63.19 -36.04
C ARG A 643 -4.30 -62.69 -37.46
N LEU A 644 -4.90 -63.32 -38.47
CA LEU A 644 -4.81 -62.88 -39.86
C LEU A 644 -5.57 -61.57 -40.10
N SER A 645 -6.74 -61.36 -39.49
CA SER A 645 -7.45 -60.08 -39.58
C SER A 645 -6.67 -58.95 -38.92
N VAL A 646 -6.00 -59.21 -37.79
CA VAL A 646 -5.09 -58.25 -37.13
C VAL A 646 -3.86 -57.98 -38.00
N LEU A 647 -3.29 -58.99 -38.67
CA LEU A 647 -2.14 -58.81 -39.56
C LEU A 647 -2.51 -58.00 -40.82
N VAL A 648 -3.70 -58.21 -41.38
CA VAL A 648 -4.21 -57.42 -42.51
C VAL A 648 -4.52 -55.98 -42.09
N LEU A 649 -5.06 -55.77 -40.88
CA LEU A 649 -5.22 -54.43 -40.30
C LEU A 649 -3.88 -53.72 -40.11
N ILE A 650 -2.86 -54.42 -39.59
CA ILE A 650 -1.50 -53.89 -39.42
C ILE A 650 -0.84 -53.58 -40.78
N CYS A 651 -1.01 -54.44 -41.79
CA CYS A 651 -0.52 -54.17 -43.14
C CYS A 651 -1.26 -53.00 -43.82
N SER A 652 -2.58 -52.87 -43.62
CA SER A 652 -3.36 -51.74 -44.14
C SER A 652 -2.98 -50.41 -43.46
N ALA A 653 -2.69 -50.44 -42.15
CA ALA A 653 -2.15 -49.31 -41.40
C ALA A 653 -0.72 -48.97 -41.84
N GLY A 654 0.11 -49.98 -42.14
CA GLY A 654 1.46 -49.81 -42.67
C GLY A 654 1.49 -49.11 -44.03
N ILE A 655 0.55 -49.45 -44.94
CA ILE A 655 0.40 -48.77 -46.23
C ILE A 655 -0.06 -47.30 -46.04
N LEU A 656 -0.91 -47.04 -45.05
CA LEU A 656 -1.35 -45.68 -44.69
C LEU A 656 -0.20 -44.81 -44.10
N VAL A 657 0.72 -45.42 -43.35
CA VAL A 657 1.91 -44.74 -42.82
C VAL A 657 2.95 -44.49 -43.92
N GLN A 658 3.11 -45.41 -44.87
CA GLN A 658 4.12 -45.28 -45.93
C GLN A 658 3.72 -44.28 -47.02
N THR A 659 2.42 -44.10 -47.28
CA THR A 659 1.92 -43.01 -48.16
C THR A 659 2.04 -41.61 -47.55
N ASN A 660 2.12 -41.50 -46.22
CA ASN A 660 2.36 -40.23 -45.53
C ASN A 660 3.85 -39.87 -45.46
N TYR A 661 4.76 -40.85 -45.45
CA TYR A 661 6.19 -40.60 -45.36
C TYR A 661 6.87 -40.15 -46.66
N THR A 662 6.29 -40.47 -47.84
CA THR A 662 6.85 -40.05 -49.13
C THR A 662 6.41 -38.64 -49.56
N ASN A 663 5.38 -38.06 -48.92
CA ASN A 663 4.92 -36.70 -49.24
C ASN A 663 5.46 -35.61 -48.30
N THR A 664 6.17 -35.95 -47.22
CA THR A 664 6.60 -34.97 -46.21
C THR A 664 8.09 -34.63 -46.23
N SER A 665 8.90 -35.23 -47.10
CA SER A 665 10.35 -34.98 -47.13
C SER A 665 10.85 -33.98 -48.19
N HIS A 666 9.99 -33.50 -49.11
CA HIS A 666 10.44 -32.54 -50.14
C HIS A 666 9.62 -31.24 -50.29
N SER A 667 8.53 -31.01 -49.54
CA SER A 667 7.73 -29.78 -49.68
C SER A 667 7.83 -28.77 -48.53
N ASP A 668 8.33 -29.14 -47.36
CA ASP A 668 8.16 -28.32 -46.15
C ASP A 668 9.34 -27.39 -45.83
N ALA A 669 10.47 -27.52 -46.52
CA ALA A 669 11.59 -26.59 -46.42
C ALA A 669 11.42 -25.34 -47.32
N THR A 670 10.67 -25.44 -48.42
CA THR A 670 10.44 -24.32 -49.37
C THR A 670 9.12 -23.57 -49.14
N ARG A 671 8.19 -24.13 -48.35
CA ARG A 671 6.87 -23.51 -48.07
C ARG A 671 6.82 -22.61 -46.83
N LYS A 672 7.80 -22.70 -45.92
CA LYS A 672 7.91 -21.82 -44.73
C LYS A 672 8.53 -20.45 -45.02
N LEU A 673 9.19 -20.28 -46.17
CA LEU A 673 9.72 -18.98 -46.61
C LEU A 673 8.77 -18.19 -47.51
N THR A 674 7.80 -18.85 -48.16
CA THR A 674 6.88 -18.21 -49.13
C THR A 674 5.51 -17.84 -48.55
N ASN A 675 5.07 -18.48 -47.46
CA ASN A 675 3.76 -18.21 -46.84
C ASN A 675 3.74 -17.06 -45.82
N LYS A 676 4.83 -16.30 -45.65
CA LYS A 676 4.84 -15.06 -44.87
C LYS A 676 4.66 -13.79 -45.72
N LEU A 677 4.52 -13.94 -47.05
CA LEU A 677 4.42 -12.82 -48.00
C LEU A 677 3.09 -12.75 -48.76
N ASN A 678 2.24 -13.78 -48.76
CA ASN A 678 1.01 -13.80 -49.56
C ASN A 678 -0.19 -14.35 -48.77
N THR A 679 -0.82 -13.54 -47.92
CA THR A 679 -2.25 -13.67 -47.55
C THR A 679 -2.78 -12.34 -47.00
N GLY A 680 -3.08 -11.43 -47.93
CA GLY A 680 -3.97 -10.29 -47.72
C GLY A 680 -4.88 -10.20 -48.93
N LEU A 681 -5.87 -11.09 -49.00
CA LEU A 681 -6.83 -11.14 -50.10
C LEU A 681 -7.92 -10.09 -49.94
N ASN A 682 -8.14 -9.39 -51.04
CA ASN A 682 -9.26 -8.52 -51.39
C ASN A 682 -10.65 -9.16 -51.19
N ILE A 683 -11.66 -8.29 -51.06
CA ILE A 683 -12.92 -8.16 -51.84
C ILE A 683 -13.96 -7.48 -50.91
N THR A 684 -14.16 -6.16 -50.96
CA THR A 684 -15.16 -5.39 -51.77
C THR A 684 -16.56 -6.00 -51.82
N SER A 685 -17.54 -5.34 -51.18
CA SER A 685 -18.73 -4.66 -51.78
C SER A 685 -19.96 -5.10 -50.96
N LEU A 686 -21.06 -4.37 -50.71
CA LEU A 686 -21.71 -3.21 -51.31
C LEU A 686 -22.89 -2.78 -50.37
N HIS A 687 -23.38 -1.54 -50.55
CA HIS A 687 -24.62 -0.92 -50.01
C HIS A 687 -24.57 -0.45 -48.53
N VAL A 688 -24.94 0.78 -48.17
CA VAL A 688 -26.18 1.52 -48.50
C VAL A 688 -25.95 3.05 -48.57
N SER A 689 -26.66 3.66 -49.52
CA SER A 689 -27.02 5.06 -49.80
C SER A 689 -27.42 5.91 -48.57
N LYS A 690 -27.64 7.24 -48.53
CA LYS A 690 -27.71 8.42 -49.41
C LYS A 690 -28.01 9.60 -48.43
N THR A 691 -27.69 10.85 -48.83
CA THR A 691 -28.41 12.13 -48.52
C THR A 691 -28.51 12.57 -47.04
N SER A 692 -28.50 13.84 -46.63
CA SER A 692 -28.45 15.18 -47.24
C SER A 692 -28.43 16.19 -46.08
N ASP A 693 -27.75 17.32 -46.30
CA ASP A 693 -28.06 18.69 -45.86
C ASP A 693 -28.52 18.97 -44.42
N ILE A 694 -27.76 19.80 -43.69
CA ILE A 694 -28.26 21.07 -43.12
C ILE A 694 -27.13 22.13 -43.15
N GLN A 695 -27.44 23.28 -43.75
CA GLN A 695 -26.67 24.51 -43.92
C GLN A 695 -26.53 25.32 -42.62
N THR A 696 -25.45 26.07 -42.37
CA THR A 696 -25.32 27.56 -42.45
C THR A 696 -24.41 28.05 -41.29
N PRO A 697 -23.97 29.33 -41.18
CA PRO A 697 -23.44 30.25 -42.18
C PRO A 697 -22.11 30.93 -41.74
N SER A 698 -21.53 31.61 -42.73
CA SER A 698 -20.41 32.57 -42.71
C SER A 698 -20.41 33.62 -41.59
N LEU A 699 -19.22 33.92 -41.04
CA LEU A 699 -18.91 35.22 -40.45
C LEU A 699 -17.43 35.56 -40.66
N TYR A 700 -17.20 36.82 -41.05
CA TYR A 700 -15.94 37.55 -41.24
C TYR A 700 -15.35 37.60 -42.66
N LYS A 701 -15.94 38.53 -43.43
CA LYS A 701 -15.28 39.36 -44.44
C LYS A 701 -14.13 40.16 -43.82
N GLY A 702 -13.03 40.30 -44.57
CA GLY A 702 -12.19 41.50 -44.53
C GLY A 702 -10.74 41.33 -44.07
N VAL A 703 -9.92 40.59 -44.83
CA VAL A 703 -8.46 40.83 -44.88
C VAL A 703 -7.98 40.57 -46.32
N GLN A 704 -7.28 41.55 -46.91
CA GLN A 704 -6.70 41.45 -48.26
C GLN A 704 -5.61 40.37 -48.28
N VAL A 705 -5.80 39.35 -49.12
CA VAL A 705 -4.87 38.22 -49.32
C VAL A 705 -3.75 38.65 -50.28
N ARG A 706 -2.50 38.75 -49.79
CA ARG A 706 -1.32 38.72 -50.68
C ARG A 706 -1.24 37.33 -51.33
N LYS A 707 -1.29 37.26 -52.66
CA LYS A 707 -1.17 36.00 -53.42
C LYS A 707 0.27 35.46 -53.31
N PHE A 708 0.42 34.25 -52.80
CA PHE A 708 1.67 33.48 -52.80
C PHE A 708 1.48 32.14 -53.52
N SER A 709 2.53 31.67 -54.20
CA SER A 709 2.52 30.58 -55.20
C SER A 709 2.32 29.16 -54.63
N SER A 710 1.86 28.28 -55.51
CA SER A 710 1.24 26.98 -55.25
C SER A 710 2.11 25.78 -55.62
N SER A 711 2.59 25.02 -54.63
CA SER A 711 2.83 23.55 -54.71
C SER A 711 3.27 23.02 -53.33
N ALA A 712 2.44 22.19 -52.68
CA ALA A 712 2.68 21.67 -51.34
C ALA A 712 3.56 20.40 -51.35
N SER A 713 4.80 20.52 -51.84
CA SER A 713 5.83 19.50 -51.61
C SER A 713 6.67 19.89 -50.38
N PRO A 714 6.85 19.02 -49.38
CA PRO A 714 7.66 19.34 -48.21
C PRO A 714 9.12 19.61 -48.60
N ILE A 715 9.72 20.65 -48.02
CA ILE A 715 11.11 21.06 -48.31
C ILE A 715 12.10 19.99 -47.84
N ILE A 716 11.86 19.43 -46.65
CA ILE A 716 12.65 18.33 -46.09
C ILE A 716 11.72 17.37 -45.36
N THR A 717 11.90 16.07 -45.56
CA THR A 717 11.18 15.01 -44.84
C THR A 717 12.14 14.10 -44.10
N TYR A 718 12.04 14.05 -42.77
CA TYR A 718 12.76 13.12 -41.91
C TYR A 718 11.88 11.89 -41.69
N SER A 719 12.28 10.76 -42.27
CA SER A 719 11.49 9.52 -42.21
C SER A 719 11.41 8.96 -40.80
N ASN A 720 12.49 8.94 -40.02
CA ASN A 720 12.49 8.49 -38.63
C ASN A 720 12.98 9.61 -37.69
N ALA A 721 12.07 10.18 -36.91
CA ALA A 721 12.40 11.35 -36.09
C ALA A 721 13.38 11.05 -34.94
N LYS A 722 13.48 9.79 -34.47
CA LYS A 722 14.39 9.44 -33.36
C LYS A 722 15.83 9.24 -33.81
N GLU A 723 16.04 8.50 -34.88
CA GLU A 723 17.39 8.20 -35.42
C GLU A 723 18.07 9.46 -35.97
N VAL A 724 17.29 10.36 -36.56
CA VAL A 724 17.76 11.53 -37.32
C VAL A 724 17.74 12.81 -36.47
N LYS A 725 17.67 12.68 -35.14
CA LYS A 725 17.52 13.80 -34.19
C LYS A 725 18.63 14.85 -34.27
N SER A 726 19.88 14.42 -34.48
CA SER A 726 21.04 15.33 -34.52
C SER A 726 21.03 16.22 -35.77
N SER A 727 20.66 15.70 -36.94
CA SER A 727 20.53 16.48 -38.17
C SER A 727 19.30 17.39 -38.15
N ILE A 728 18.17 16.94 -37.58
CA ILE A 728 17.00 17.82 -37.37
C ILE A 728 17.41 19.10 -36.62
N TYR A 729 18.31 19.01 -35.63
CA TYR A 729 18.78 20.18 -34.88
C TYR A 729 19.83 21.03 -35.62
N ALA A 730 20.61 20.41 -36.50
CA ALA A 730 21.61 21.11 -37.29
C ALA A 730 20.94 21.93 -38.40
N ASP A 731 20.03 21.30 -39.15
CA ASP A 731 19.36 21.87 -40.33
C ASP A 731 18.44 23.05 -39.97
N ASN A 732 17.87 23.04 -38.76
CA ASN A 732 16.84 23.99 -38.32
C ASN A 732 17.33 25.08 -37.36
N LYS A 733 18.65 25.25 -37.20
CA LYS A 733 19.21 26.22 -36.27
C LYS A 733 18.91 27.65 -36.73
N GLY A 734 18.12 28.40 -35.93
CA GLY A 734 17.81 29.81 -36.19
C GLY A 734 16.83 30.04 -37.35
N ARG A 735 16.08 29.01 -37.76
CA ARG A 735 15.06 29.10 -38.82
C ARG A 735 13.66 29.10 -38.21
N SER A 736 12.80 29.95 -38.75
CA SER A 736 11.35 29.97 -38.53
C SER A 736 10.63 29.25 -39.67
N GLY A 737 9.51 28.59 -39.36
CA GLY A 737 8.75 27.89 -40.39
C GLY A 737 7.61 27.03 -39.86
N ILE A 738 7.01 26.29 -40.79
CA ILE A 738 5.86 25.41 -40.57
C ILE A 738 6.29 23.98 -40.80
N TYR A 739 5.90 23.12 -39.88
CA TYR A 739 6.25 21.71 -39.87
C TYR A 739 5.01 20.84 -39.71
N LEU A 740 5.14 19.59 -40.14
CA LEU A 740 4.13 18.57 -40.12
C LEU A 740 4.68 17.30 -39.45
N TRP A 741 3.98 16.81 -38.44
CA TRP A 741 4.20 15.48 -37.88
C TRP A 741 3.18 14.51 -38.47
N THR A 742 3.66 13.38 -38.98
CA THR A 742 2.85 12.30 -39.56
C THR A 742 3.13 11.01 -38.82
N ASN A 743 2.11 10.41 -38.22
CA ASN A 743 2.25 9.11 -37.55
C ASN A 743 2.17 7.98 -38.58
N LYS A 744 3.24 7.19 -38.72
CA LYS A 744 3.34 6.09 -39.69
C LYS A 744 2.35 4.95 -39.43
N LEU A 745 1.84 4.81 -38.21
CA LEU A 745 0.96 3.69 -37.84
C LEU A 745 -0.50 3.92 -38.26
N ASN A 746 -0.94 5.17 -38.34
CA ASN A 746 -2.34 5.50 -38.59
C ASN A 746 -2.54 6.70 -39.52
N ASP A 747 -1.47 7.18 -40.15
CA ASP A 747 -1.39 8.32 -41.07
C ASP A 747 -1.96 9.66 -40.56
N LYS A 748 -2.24 9.75 -39.26
CA LYS A 748 -2.75 10.98 -38.63
C LYS A 748 -1.70 12.07 -38.61
N LYS A 749 -2.14 13.29 -38.91
CA LYS A 749 -1.27 14.45 -39.15
C LYS A 749 -1.42 15.52 -38.08
N TYR A 750 -0.35 16.26 -37.81
CA TYR A 750 -0.33 17.48 -36.99
C TYR A 750 0.47 18.56 -37.70
N VAL A 751 -0.11 19.76 -37.88
CA VAL A 751 0.59 20.94 -38.41
C VAL A 751 0.91 21.88 -37.25
N GLY A 752 2.11 22.47 -37.24
CA GLY A 752 2.46 23.52 -36.30
C GLY A 752 3.46 24.52 -36.86
N SER A 753 3.51 25.72 -36.28
CA SER A 753 4.53 26.74 -36.59
C SER A 753 5.50 26.98 -35.42
N SER A 754 6.67 27.55 -35.71
CA SER A 754 7.60 28.07 -34.68
C SER A 754 8.48 29.20 -35.22
N GLN A 755 8.79 30.16 -34.34
CA GLN A 755 9.81 31.19 -34.60
C GLN A 755 11.24 30.61 -34.58
N ASP A 756 11.48 29.61 -33.73
CA ASP A 756 12.72 28.82 -33.70
C ASP A 756 12.36 27.34 -33.75
N LEU A 757 12.52 26.74 -34.93
CA LEU A 757 12.20 25.33 -35.18
C LEU A 757 13.09 24.41 -34.34
N LYS A 758 14.37 24.74 -34.15
CA LYS A 758 15.29 23.92 -33.35
C LYS A 758 14.84 23.84 -31.90
N GLN A 759 14.49 24.98 -31.29
CA GLN A 759 14.03 24.99 -29.91
C GLN A 759 12.71 24.23 -29.77
N ARG A 760 11.77 24.41 -30.71
CA ARG A 760 10.49 23.69 -30.70
C ARG A 760 10.66 22.17 -30.79
N PHE A 761 11.56 21.69 -31.66
CA PHE A 761 11.82 20.26 -31.76
C PHE A 761 12.54 19.71 -30.52
N LYS A 762 13.44 20.49 -29.89
CA LYS A 762 14.01 20.11 -28.59
C LYS A 762 12.93 19.88 -27.53
N ASP A 763 11.95 20.76 -27.45
CA ASP A 763 10.84 20.63 -26.51
C ASP A 763 10.04 19.33 -26.76
N TYR A 764 9.76 18.97 -28.01
CA TYR A 764 9.08 17.71 -28.33
C TYR A 764 9.90 16.45 -28.05
N PHE A 765 11.23 16.55 -27.99
CA PHE A 765 12.11 15.44 -27.60
C PHE A 765 12.45 15.43 -26.10
N ASP A 766 11.96 16.40 -25.31
CA ASP A 766 12.14 16.46 -23.86
C ASP A 766 10.92 15.84 -23.14
N ASN A 767 11.15 14.74 -22.41
CA ASN A 767 10.11 14.05 -21.67
C ASN A 767 9.50 14.92 -20.56
N TYR A 768 10.25 15.85 -19.99
CA TYR A 768 9.72 16.77 -18.98
C TYR A 768 8.69 17.73 -19.58
N TYR A 769 8.97 18.27 -20.76
CA TYR A 769 8.06 19.14 -21.50
C TYR A 769 6.79 18.40 -21.94
N LEU A 770 6.93 17.17 -22.46
CA LEU A 770 5.80 16.35 -22.89
C LEU A 770 4.84 16.03 -21.72
N ASN A 771 5.37 15.72 -20.52
CA ASN A 771 4.54 15.41 -19.35
C ASN A 771 3.83 16.64 -18.76
N ASN A 772 4.45 17.82 -18.82
CA ASN A 772 3.87 19.05 -18.27
C ASN A 772 2.85 19.72 -19.21
N SER A 773 2.89 19.44 -20.52
CA SER A 773 1.96 20.02 -21.50
C SER A 773 0.60 19.29 -21.55
N LYS A 774 -0.12 19.27 -20.41
CA LYS A 774 -1.32 18.44 -20.15
C LYS A 774 -2.51 18.59 -21.13
N GLY A 775 -2.51 19.60 -22.01
CA GLY A 775 -3.56 19.85 -23.03
C GLY A 775 -3.19 19.53 -24.48
N SER A 776 -1.93 19.27 -24.82
CA SER A 776 -1.49 19.10 -26.21
C SER A 776 -1.68 17.65 -26.69
N ILE A 777 -2.54 17.42 -27.69
CA ILE A 777 -2.79 16.07 -28.26
C ILE A 777 -1.54 15.50 -28.92
N ILE A 778 -0.76 16.32 -29.64
CA ILE A 778 0.48 15.85 -30.28
C ILE A 778 1.50 15.39 -29.23
N CYS A 779 1.61 16.06 -28.08
CA CYS A 779 2.50 15.62 -27.01
C CYS A 779 2.08 14.27 -26.42
N LYS A 780 0.77 14.05 -26.23
CA LYS A 780 0.23 12.74 -25.80
C LYS A 780 0.43 11.66 -26.86
N ALA A 781 0.28 11.99 -28.13
CA ALA A 781 0.47 11.07 -29.24
C ALA A 781 1.95 10.64 -29.38
N LEU A 782 2.89 11.57 -29.21
CA LEU A 782 4.33 11.30 -29.19
C LEU A 782 4.72 10.42 -27.98
N LEU A 783 4.17 10.67 -26.79
CA LEU A 783 4.39 9.82 -25.60
C LEU A 783 3.80 8.42 -25.77
N LYS A 784 2.61 8.31 -26.37
CA LYS A 784 1.90 7.04 -26.52
C LYS A 784 2.51 6.13 -27.59
N ASN A 785 2.84 6.69 -28.76
CA ASN A 785 3.26 5.89 -29.92
C ASN A 785 4.79 5.90 -30.13
N GLY A 786 5.53 6.76 -29.43
CA GLY A 786 6.99 6.89 -29.53
C GLY A 786 7.48 7.61 -30.80
N HIS A 787 8.59 8.33 -30.72
CA HIS A 787 9.11 9.16 -31.83
C HIS A 787 9.56 8.37 -33.07
N GLU A 788 9.86 7.06 -32.95
CA GLU A 788 10.28 6.19 -34.08
C GLU A 788 9.16 6.00 -35.12
N ASN A 789 7.93 6.01 -34.62
CA ASN A 789 6.71 5.83 -35.42
C ASN A 789 6.20 7.13 -36.03
N PHE A 790 6.94 8.22 -35.92
CA PHE A 790 6.61 9.49 -36.54
C PHE A 790 7.66 9.90 -37.58
N SER A 791 7.17 10.44 -38.70
CA SER A 791 7.97 11.25 -39.61
C SER A 791 7.69 12.73 -39.38
N LEU A 792 8.73 13.54 -39.53
CA LEU A 792 8.68 14.99 -39.39
C LEU A 792 9.02 15.61 -40.74
N SER A 793 8.15 16.45 -41.29
CA SER A 793 8.40 17.18 -42.52
C SER A 793 8.32 18.68 -42.30
N ILE A 794 9.21 19.42 -42.95
CA ILE A 794 9.18 20.88 -42.97
C ILE A 794 8.44 21.27 -44.23
N LEU A 795 7.26 21.86 -44.06
CA LEU A 795 6.43 22.28 -45.17
C LEU A 795 6.97 23.56 -45.78
N GLU A 796 7.38 24.52 -44.95
CA GLU A 796 7.86 25.82 -45.41
C GLU A 796 8.74 26.53 -44.38
N TYR A 797 9.77 27.25 -44.83
CA TYR A 797 10.46 28.24 -44.01
C TYR A 797 9.85 29.61 -44.31
N CYS A 798 9.35 30.29 -43.28
CA CYS A 798 8.63 31.56 -43.41
C CYS A 798 9.25 32.61 -42.49
N ASN A 799 9.12 33.89 -42.86
CA ASN A 799 9.44 34.99 -41.96
C ASN A 799 8.49 34.99 -40.74
N ILE A 800 8.96 35.51 -39.61
CA ILE A 800 8.23 35.47 -38.33
C ILE A 800 6.83 36.10 -38.42
N GLU A 801 6.68 37.16 -39.22
CA GLU A 801 5.43 37.90 -39.40
C GLU A 801 4.35 37.08 -40.14
N ASP A 802 4.76 36.16 -41.02
CA ASP A 802 3.87 35.37 -41.87
C ASP A 802 3.53 33.98 -41.29
N LEU A 803 4.07 33.61 -40.12
CA LEU A 803 3.92 32.25 -39.58
C LEU A 803 2.46 31.86 -39.34
N ILE A 804 1.65 32.75 -38.78
CA ILE A 804 0.25 32.45 -38.43
C ILE A 804 -0.61 32.34 -39.68
N THR A 805 -0.42 33.24 -40.65
CA THR A 805 -1.17 33.24 -41.91
C THR A 805 -0.84 32.00 -42.74
N ARG A 806 0.42 31.58 -42.76
CA ARG A 806 0.84 30.36 -43.44
C ARG A 806 0.44 29.08 -42.68
N GLU A 807 0.44 29.08 -41.35
CA GLU A 807 -0.04 27.93 -40.56
C GLU A 807 -1.52 27.68 -40.83
N GLN A 808 -2.33 28.75 -40.88
CA GLN A 808 -3.73 28.67 -41.26
C GLN A 808 -3.91 28.05 -42.65
N TYR A 809 -3.12 28.50 -43.63
CA TYR A 809 -3.15 27.94 -44.99
C TYR A 809 -2.90 26.42 -45.00
N TYR A 810 -1.95 25.91 -44.21
CA TYR A 810 -1.70 24.46 -44.13
C TYR A 810 -2.75 23.70 -43.31
N LEU A 811 -3.37 24.32 -42.30
CA LEU A 811 -4.51 23.72 -41.60
C LEU A 811 -5.72 23.56 -42.53
N ASP A 812 -6.02 24.58 -43.33
CA ASP A 812 -7.16 24.57 -44.25
C ASP A 812 -6.96 23.59 -45.41
N THR A 813 -5.71 23.47 -45.89
CA THR A 813 -5.38 22.58 -47.01
C THR A 813 -5.19 21.12 -46.60
N LEU A 814 -4.51 20.83 -45.48
CA LEU A 814 -4.19 19.46 -45.07
C LEU A 814 -5.22 18.85 -44.10
N LYS A 815 -6.05 19.66 -43.44
CA LYS A 815 -7.04 19.25 -42.42
C LYS A 815 -6.51 18.18 -41.44
N PRO A 816 -5.45 18.48 -40.66
CA PRO A 816 -4.78 17.51 -39.81
C PRO A 816 -5.60 17.06 -38.58
N ASP A 817 -5.56 15.77 -38.25
CA ASP A 817 -6.37 15.16 -37.18
C ASP A 817 -5.97 15.55 -35.76
N TYR A 818 -4.68 15.80 -35.52
CA TYR A 818 -4.18 16.07 -34.17
C TYR A 818 -4.33 17.55 -33.76
N ASN A 819 -4.69 18.44 -34.69
CA ASN A 819 -4.99 19.83 -34.40
C ASN A 819 -6.44 19.94 -33.94
N ILE A 820 -6.67 20.26 -32.67
CA ILE A 820 -8.03 20.44 -32.11
C ILE A 820 -8.70 21.67 -32.71
N LEU A 821 -7.92 22.74 -32.89
CA LEU A 821 -8.40 24.00 -33.42
C LEU A 821 -8.19 24.04 -34.93
N SER A 822 -9.24 24.40 -35.65
CA SER A 822 -9.21 24.66 -37.10
C SER A 822 -8.58 26.01 -37.46
N PHE A 823 -8.35 26.88 -36.46
CA PHE A 823 -7.75 28.19 -36.65
C PHE A 823 -6.37 28.29 -35.99
N ALA A 824 -5.36 28.70 -36.76
CA ALA A 824 -4.03 29.03 -36.26
C ALA A 824 -4.12 30.26 -35.36
N ARG A 825 -3.69 30.13 -34.10
CA ARG A 825 -3.61 31.22 -33.13
C ARG A 825 -2.31 31.14 -32.35
N SER A 826 -1.70 32.28 -32.10
CA SER A 826 -0.68 32.41 -31.06
C SER A 826 -1.38 32.41 -29.69
N SER A 827 -0.97 31.53 -28.77
CA SER A 827 -1.39 31.59 -27.36
C SER A 827 -0.70 32.72 -26.58
N LYS A 828 0.30 33.40 -27.18
CA LYS A 828 0.85 34.65 -26.66
C LYS A 828 0.05 35.81 -27.26
N GLY A 829 -0.97 36.28 -26.53
CA GLY A 829 -1.74 37.49 -26.89
C GLY A 829 -3.26 37.38 -26.93
N TYR A 830 -3.89 36.41 -26.24
CA TYR A 830 -5.35 36.35 -26.17
C TYR A 830 -5.91 37.36 -25.16
N LEU A 831 -6.61 38.40 -25.64
CA LEU A 831 -7.40 39.33 -24.84
C LEU A 831 -8.88 38.90 -24.92
N HIS A 832 -9.52 38.67 -23.78
CA HIS A 832 -10.96 38.39 -23.73
C HIS A 832 -11.76 39.58 -24.28
N THR A 833 -12.80 39.32 -25.07
CA THR A 833 -13.74 40.36 -25.52
C THR A 833 -14.49 40.95 -24.34
N ASP A 834 -14.87 42.22 -24.42
CA ASP A 834 -15.50 42.91 -23.28
C ASP A 834 -16.89 42.35 -22.95
N GLU A 835 -17.60 41.78 -23.93
CA GLU A 835 -18.82 40.99 -23.70
C GLU A 835 -18.54 39.71 -22.90
N SER A 836 -17.43 39.02 -23.16
CA SER A 836 -17.05 37.83 -22.38
C SER A 836 -16.63 38.21 -20.97
N LYS A 837 -15.97 39.36 -20.79
CA LYS A 837 -15.61 39.88 -19.46
C LYS A 837 -16.83 40.26 -18.64
N THR A 838 -17.85 40.86 -19.27
CA THR A 838 -19.10 41.23 -18.58
C THR A 838 -19.90 39.98 -18.20
N LEU A 839 -20.02 38.99 -19.08
CA LEU A 839 -20.67 37.70 -18.76
C LEU A 839 -19.94 36.93 -17.64
N MET A 840 -18.61 36.93 -17.66
CA MET A 840 -17.80 36.36 -16.58
C MET A 840 -17.93 37.14 -15.26
N SER A 841 -18.15 38.46 -15.32
CA SER A 841 -18.40 39.28 -14.13
C SER A 841 -19.79 39.03 -13.53
N LEU A 842 -20.81 38.78 -14.37
CA LEU A 842 -22.17 38.47 -13.93
C LEU A 842 -22.23 37.08 -13.26
N ILE A 843 -21.63 36.06 -13.89
CA ILE A 843 -21.56 34.70 -13.32
C ILE A 843 -20.77 34.68 -11.99
N ARG A 844 -19.77 35.55 -11.85
CA ARG A 844 -19.00 35.69 -10.62
C ARG A 844 -19.81 36.32 -9.48
N ASN A 845 -20.83 37.11 -9.79
CA ASN A 845 -21.65 37.82 -8.81
C ASN A 845 -22.92 37.06 -8.40
N GLU A 846 -23.26 35.93 -9.03
CA GLU A 846 -24.43 35.09 -8.68
C GLU A 846 -24.17 34.07 -7.57
N TRP A 847 -22.96 34.01 -7.02
CA TRP A 847 -22.68 33.21 -5.82
C TRP A 847 -22.90 34.08 -4.58
N GLU A 848 -24.11 34.04 -4.02
CA GLU A 848 -24.42 34.70 -2.74
C GLU A 848 -23.72 33.96 -1.59
N PHE A 849 -22.62 34.53 -1.09
CA PHE A 849 -21.99 34.12 0.16
C PHE A 849 -22.66 34.83 1.35
N THR A 850 -22.86 34.11 2.46
CA THR A 850 -23.48 34.65 3.68
C THR A 850 -22.66 35.80 4.29
N PRO A 851 -23.32 36.77 4.95
CA PRO A 851 -22.67 37.98 5.49
C PRO A 851 -21.58 37.70 6.54
N GLU A 852 -21.63 36.54 7.21
CA GLU A 852 -20.57 36.09 8.13
C GLU A 852 -19.28 35.69 7.41
N HIS A 853 -19.39 35.14 6.19
CA HIS A 853 -18.24 34.80 5.37
C HIS A 853 -17.55 36.06 4.85
N LEU A 854 -18.33 37.09 4.46
CA LEU A 854 -17.83 38.39 4.03
C LEU A 854 -17.04 39.13 5.12
N ASN A 855 -17.44 39.00 6.38
CA ASN A 855 -16.72 39.60 7.51
C ASN A 855 -15.39 38.88 7.86
N SER A 856 -15.22 37.63 7.40
CA SER A 856 -13.94 36.90 7.56
C SER A 856 -12.91 37.25 6.47
N PHE A 857 -13.35 37.79 5.32
CA PHE A 857 -12.47 38.25 4.24
C PHE A 857 -11.96 39.69 4.43
N SER A 858 -12.56 40.49 5.32
CA SER A 858 -12.19 41.89 5.52
C SER A 858 -10.97 42.13 6.41
N VAL A 859 -10.23 41.10 6.83
CA VAL A 859 -9.07 41.24 7.74
C VAL A 859 -7.71 40.94 7.09
N GLU A 860 -7.64 40.49 5.83
CA GLU A 860 -6.35 40.27 5.15
C GLU A 860 -6.16 41.15 3.92
N SER A 861 -5.66 42.37 4.17
CA SER A 861 -5.14 43.30 3.17
C SER A 861 -3.87 42.76 2.50
N VAL A 862 -3.96 42.28 1.26
CA VAL A 862 -2.80 42.00 0.42
C VAL A 862 -2.35 43.25 -0.34
N ARG A 863 -1.32 43.92 0.21
CA ARG A 863 -0.24 44.68 -0.47
C ARG A 863 -0.61 45.78 -1.49
N ASN A 864 -0.91 46.99 -1.00
CA ASN A 864 -0.56 48.25 -1.67
C ASN A 864 0.30 49.08 -0.71
N LYS A 865 1.61 49.18 -0.96
CA LYS A 865 2.50 50.05 -0.19
C LYS A 865 2.55 51.42 -0.86
N PRO A 866 2.43 52.53 -0.10
CA PRO A 866 2.55 53.86 -0.67
C PRO A 866 3.98 54.13 -1.16
N THR A 867 4.07 54.77 -2.32
CA THR A 867 5.31 55.08 -3.04
C THR A 867 5.45 56.59 -3.14
N THR A 868 6.58 57.12 -2.71
CA THR A 868 6.90 58.55 -2.77
C THR A 868 7.81 58.84 -3.95
N VAL A 869 7.46 59.87 -4.72
CA VAL A 869 8.20 60.36 -5.89
C VAL A 869 8.74 61.74 -5.56
N THR A 870 10.06 61.89 -5.57
CA THR A 870 10.73 63.17 -5.30
C THR A 870 11.34 63.73 -6.58
N ASN A 871 10.99 64.94 -6.96
CA ASN A 871 11.57 65.62 -8.12
C ASN A 871 12.95 66.20 -7.77
N ILE A 872 13.99 65.87 -8.53
CA ILE A 872 15.38 66.22 -8.22
C ILE A 872 15.67 67.71 -8.49
N SER A 873 14.93 68.36 -9.40
CA SER A 873 15.16 69.77 -9.76
C SER A 873 14.38 70.75 -8.87
N THR A 874 13.21 70.37 -8.34
CA THR A 874 12.34 71.25 -7.53
C THR A 874 12.27 70.85 -6.05
N GLY A 875 12.66 69.63 -5.69
CA GLY A 875 12.60 69.11 -4.32
C GLY A 875 11.19 68.71 -3.85
N GLU A 876 10.16 68.80 -4.70
CA GLU A 876 8.79 68.44 -4.35
C GLU A 876 8.63 66.92 -4.19
N ILE A 877 7.93 66.52 -3.12
CA ILE A 877 7.67 65.13 -2.74
C ILE A 877 6.17 64.86 -2.92
N THR A 878 5.83 63.90 -3.79
CA THR A 878 4.44 63.46 -4.00
C THR A 878 4.29 62.00 -3.60
N THR A 879 3.29 61.69 -2.78
CA THR A 879 3.05 60.34 -2.27
C THR A 879 1.84 59.72 -2.95
N TYR A 880 2.01 58.51 -3.48
CA TYR A 880 0.97 57.77 -4.18
C TYR A 880 0.61 56.53 -3.37
N SER A 881 -0.65 56.11 -3.45
CA SER A 881 -1.18 55.01 -2.62
C SER A 881 -0.63 53.65 -3.04
N SER A 882 -0.16 53.51 -4.29
CA SER A 882 0.43 52.27 -4.81
C SER A 882 1.44 52.51 -5.93
N MET A 883 2.31 51.52 -6.16
CA MET A 883 3.24 51.50 -7.32
C MET A 883 2.51 51.64 -8.66
N GLY A 884 1.25 51.19 -8.73
CA GLY A 884 0.43 51.28 -9.94
C GLY A 884 0.05 52.71 -10.31
N GLU A 885 -0.07 53.61 -9.33
CA GLU A 885 -0.34 55.02 -9.58
C GLU A 885 0.91 55.76 -10.04
N VAL A 886 2.08 55.43 -9.45
CA VAL A 886 3.38 55.95 -9.91
C VAL A 886 3.68 55.49 -11.34
N ALA A 887 3.30 54.25 -11.68
CA ALA A 887 3.42 53.70 -13.04
C ALA A 887 2.64 54.53 -14.07
N LYS A 888 1.44 54.98 -13.71
CA LYS A 888 0.65 55.87 -14.56
C LYS A 888 1.23 57.28 -14.61
N PHE A 889 1.76 57.80 -13.50
CA PHE A 889 2.36 59.13 -13.45
C PHE A 889 3.64 59.24 -14.30
N LEU A 890 4.52 58.24 -14.27
CA LEU A 890 5.77 58.21 -15.05
C LEU A 890 5.62 57.60 -16.46
N ASP A 891 4.42 57.10 -16.77
CA ASP A 891 4.04 56.40 -18.00
C ASP A 891 4.94 55.19 -18.32
N VAL A 892 5.11 54.30 -17.33
CA VAL A 892 5.92 53.07 -17.42
C VAL A 892 5.20 51.90 -16.73
N SER A 893 5.64 50.66 -16.99
CA SER A 893 5.03 49.48 -16.37
C SER A 893 5.38 49.34 -14.88
N VAL A 894 4.52 48.68 -14.10
CA VAL A 894 4.79 48.43 -12.66
C VAL A 894 6.08 47.62 -12.44
N THR A 895 6.48 46.79 -13.40
CA THR A 895 7.72 46.00 -13.32
C THR A 895 8.96 46.87 -13.43
N THR A 896 8.96 47.90 -14.29
CA THR A 896 10.08 48.82 -14.44
C THR A 896 10.23 49.72 -13.21
N ILE A 897 9.14 50.18 -12.60
CA ILE A 897 9.21 50.88 -11.30
C ILE A 897 9.78 50.01 -10.19
N ARG A 898 9.46 48.71 -10.18
CA ARG A 898 10.04 47.77 -9.21
C ARG A 898 11.54 47.56 -9.44
N GLU A 899 12.00 47.55 -10.69
CA GLU A 899 13.43 47.52 -11.01
C GLU A 899 14.14 48.81 -10.61
N ILE A 900 13.52 49.98 -10.85
CA ILE A 900 14.06 51.30 -10.46
C ILE A 900 14.13 51.45 -8.93
N LEU A 901 13.12 50.99 -8.19
CA LEU A 901 13.15 50.94 -6.72
C LEU A 901 14.23 50.00 -6.18
N ASN A 902 14.52 48.91 -6.89
CA ASN A 902 15.57 47.97 -6.49
C ASN A 902 16.97 48.48 -6.85
N SER A 903 17.10 49.31 -7.90
CA SER A 903 18.39 49.90 -8.31
C SER A 903 18.70 51.23 -7.62
N ASN A 904 17.69 51.95 -7.12
CA ASN A 904 17.79 53.31 -6.53
C ASN A 904 18.38 54.38 -7.48
N ASP A 905 18.36 54.14 -8.79
CA ASP A 905 18.85 55.10 -9.77
C ASP A 905 17.75 56.13 -10.13
N PRO A 906 18.10 57.41 -10.32
CA PRO A 906 17.13 58.44 -10.72
C PRO A 906 16.62 58.17 -12.14
N TYR A 907 15.30 58.24 -12.33
CA TYR A 907 14.64 57.99 -13.61
C TYR A 907 13.84 59.21 -14.05
N LYS A 908 14.17 59.75 -15.24
CA LYS A 908 13.57 60.98 -15.81
C LYS A 908 13.55 62.18 -14.83
N GLY A 909 14.59 62.35 -14.01
CA GLY A 909 14.69 63.46 -13.06
C GLY A 909 13.89 63.27 -11.76
N TYR A 910 13.29 62.10 -11.55
CA TYR A 910 12.59 61.74 -10.31
C TYR A 910 13.30 60.60 -9.59
N LEU A 911 13.27 60.65 -8.27
CA LEU A 911 13.77 59.60 -7.39
C LEU A 911 12.59 58.96 -6.66
N LEU A 912 12.53 57.63 -6.69
CA LEU A 912 11.42 56.84 -6.17
C LEU A 912 11.83 56.18 -4.87
N SER A 913 11.00 56.28 -3.84
CA SER A 913 11.20 55.57 -2.57
C SER A 913 9.88 54.99 -2.08
N GLN A 914 9.96 53.86 -1.38
CA GLN A 914 8.82 53.29 -0.66
C GLN A 914 9.02 53.48 0.81
N THR A 915 7.94 53.82 1.51
CA THR A 915 7.89 53.65 2.96
C THR A 915 7.75 52.15 3.23
N GLU A 916 8.87 51.43 3.25
CA GLU A 916 8.95 50.15 3.94
C GLU A 916 9.47 50.39 5.36
N ASP A 917 8.90 49.62 6.29
CA ASP A 917 9.42 49.36 7.62
C ASP A 917 10.94 49.56 7.67
N SER A 918 11.35 50.48 8.54
CA SER A 918 12.72 50.91 8.74
C SER A 918 13.68 49.74 8.96
N LYS A 919 14.24 49.22 7.87
CA LYS A 919 15.53 48.55 7.82
C LYS A 919 16.21 48.92 6.51
N PHE A 920 16.80 50.12 6.48
CA PHE A 920 18.25 50.29 6.31
C PHE A 920 18.61 51.78 6.25
N SER A 921 19.36 52.28 7.25
CA SER A 921 20.28 53.40 7.03
C SER A 921 21.46 53.30 7.99
N SER A 922 22.66 53.45 7.44
CA SER A 922 23.94 53.76 8.11
C SER A 922 24.58 52.66 8.97
N LYS A 923 25.88 52.46 8.76
CA LYS A 923 26.78 51.78 9.71
C LYS A 923 26.74 52.52 11.05
N ALA A 924 26.04 51.95 12.02
CA ALA A 924 26.16 52.29 13.43
C ALA A 924 26.64 51.02 14.15
N GLN A 925 27.86 51.03 14.70
CA GLN A 925 28.32 49.95 15.57
C GLN A 925 27.66 50.13 16.93
N SER A 926 26.54 49.44 17.14
CA SER A 926 25.87 49.37 18.44
C SER A 926 26.56 48.35 19.36
N VAL A 927 26.62 48.67 20.64
CA VAL A 927 27.23 47.83 21.68
C VAL A 927 26.17 47.52 22.74
N LYS A 928 26.01 46.25 23.13
CA LYS A 928 25.10 45.85 24.23
C LYS A 928 25.87 45.49 25.49
N LEU A 929 25.36 45.93 26.63
CA LEU A 929 25.74 45.46 27.98
C LEU A 929 24.70 44.46 28.47
N ILE A 930 25.14 43.24 28.77
CA ILE A 930 24.33 42.14 29.28
C ILE A 930 24.70 41.92 30.73
N HIS A 931 23.76 41.78 31.66
CA HIS A 931 24.13 41.46 33.05
C HIS A 931 24.66 40.04 33.16
N ILE A 932 25.62 39.80 34.04
CA ILE A 932 26.26 38.47 34.16
C ILE A 932 25.36 37.45 34.86
N LYS A 933 24.47 37.89 35.77
CA LYS A 933 23.62 36.99 36.57
C LYS A 933 22.29 36.64 35.90
N ASP A 934 21.66 37.63 35.28
CA ASP A 934 20.45 37.47 34.51
C ASP A 934 20.84 37.76 33.07
N SER A 935 20.83 36.76 32.20
CA SER A 935 21.23 36.86 30.78
C SER A 935 20.35 37.84 29.95
N SER A 936 19.65 38.76 30.62
CA SER A 936 18.97 39.93 30.10
C SER A 936 19.95 41.08 29.82
N ILE A 937 19.68 41.75 28.71
CA ILE A 937 20.37 42.96 28.27
C ILE A 937 19.94 44.11 29.17
N ILE A 938 20.90 44.84 29.75
CA ILE A 938 20.57 45.99 30.61
C ILE A 938 20.47 47.28 29.78
N LYS A 939 21.44 47.55 28.91
CA LYS A 939 21.46 48.77 28.08
C LYS A 939 22.14 48.56 26.73
N GLU A 940 21.65 49.29 25.73
CA GLU A 940 22.21 49.31 24.37
C GLU A 940 22.66 50.73 24.02
N PHE A 941 23.83 50.85 23.41
CA PHE A 941 24.38 52.14 22.98
C PHE A 941 24.52 52.19 21.46
N PRO A 942 24.12 53.31 20.82
CA PRO A 942 24.16 53.45 19.37
C PRO A 942 25.58 53.68 18.81
N THR A 943 26.55 54.09 19.63
CA THR A 943 27.96 54.27 19.25
C THR A 943 28.90 53.79 20.35
N VAL A 944 30.08 53.27 19.95
CA VAL A 944 31.15 52.84 20.87
C VAL A 944 31.60 53.96 21.82
N GLN A 945 31.53 55.21 21.37
CA GLN A 945 31.95 56.37 22.18
C GLN A 945 30.98 56.67 23.34
N LYS A 946 29.66 56.56 23.13
CA LYS A 946 28.68 56.74 24.22
C LYS A 946 28.70 55.60 25.23
N ALA A 947 29.04 54.38 24.79
CA ALA A 947 29.23 53.25 25.68
C ALA A 947 30.49 53.43 26.57
N ALA A 948 31.57 53.97 25.99
CA ALA A 948 32.82 54.26 26.68
C ALA A 948 32.64 55.36 27.76
N GLU A 949 31.88 56.42 27.44
CA GLU A 949 31.52 57.48 28.40
C GLU A 949 30.64 56.96 29.54
N PHE A 950 29.68 56.07 29.27
CA PHE A 950 28.82 55.51 30.31
C PHE A 950 29.56 54.54 31.26
N LEU A 951 30.50 53.76 30.72
CA LEU A 951 31.32 52.82 31.50
C LEU A 951 32.54 53.49 32.15
N ASN A 952 32.79 54.77 31.86
CA ASN A 952 33.93 55.54 32.35
C ASN A 952 35.30 54.94 31.93
N VAL A 953 35.41 54.48 30.69
CA VAL A 953 36.61 53.82 30.11
C VAL A 953 36.99 54.46 28.79
N ASP A 954 38.29 54.51 28.46
CA ASP A 954 38.75 55.07 27.18
C ASP A 954 38.19 54.35 25.94
N ARG A 955 37.94 55.11 24.88
CA ARG A 955 37.40 54.57 23.61
C ARG A 955 38.30 53.51 22.96
N SER A 956 39.61 53.62 23.16
CA SER A 956 40.62 52.68 22.61
C SER A 956 40.59 51.33 23.34
N THR A 957 40.44 51.34 24.67
CA THR A 957 40.40 50.14 25.50
C THR A 957 39.08 49.38 25.31
N LEU A 958 37.94 50.08 25.21
CA LEU A 958 36.64 49.45 24.89
C LEU A 958 36.66 48.78 23.51
N ASN A 959 37.30 49.41 22.52
CA ASN A 959 37.46 48.82 21.18
C ASN A 959 38.34 47.58 21.17
N ASN A 960 39.39 47.53 21.99
CA ASN A 960 40.26 46.36 22.10
C ASN A 960 39.53 45.15 22.72
N ILE A 961 38.67 45.38 23.72
CA ILE A 961 37.84 44.35 24.35
C ILE A 961 36.80 43.79 23.35
N ILE A 962 36.16 44.68 22.59
CA ILE A 962 35.17 44.33 21.57
C ILE A 962 35.77 43.53 20.40
N ASN A 963 37.01 43.83 20.00
CA ASN A 963 37.61 43.23 18.80
C ASN A 963 38.34 41.90 19.07
N ASN A 964 38.65 41.54 20.32
CA ASN A 964 39.39 40.31 20.69
C ASN A 964 38.68 39.48 21.80
N PRO A 965 37.47 38.95 21.58
CA PRO A 965 36.66 38.31 22.64
C PRO A 965 37.19 36.95 23.11
N LYS A 966 38.10 36.29 22.37
CA LYS A 966 38.64 34.96 22.72
C LYS A 966 39.98 35.00 23.48
N LYS A 967 40.65 36.16 23.56
CA LYS A 967 41.97 36.30 24.20
C LYS A 967 41.88 36.80 25.64
N ASN A 968 40.78 37.47 25.98
CA ASN A 968 40.47 37.91 27.33
C ASN A 968 39.15 37.22 27.73
N ASN A 969 39.19 36.26 28.66
CA ASN A 969 37.98 35.70 29.30
C ASN A 969 37.22 36.74 30.18
N THR A 970 37.58 38.01 30.06
CA THR A 970 37.08 39.15 30.81
C THR A 970 36.66 40.25 29.83
N GLY A 971 35.70 39.93 28.95
CA GLY A 971 34.80 40.95 28.40
C GLY A 971 33.78 41.42 29.46
N ILE A 972 34.26 41.58 30.70
CA ILE A 972 33.52 41.73 31.94
C ILE A 972 33.96 43.06 32.54
N VAL A 973 33.04 44.02 32.57
CA VAL A 973 33.05 45.07 33.59
C VAL A 973 32.30 44.45 34.78
N ASP A 974 32.64 44.75 36.03
CA ASP A 974 32.35 43.95 37.26
C ASP A 974 30.92 43.38 37.45
N GLU A 975 29.93 43.75 36.62
CA GLU A 975 28.57 43.19 36.58
C GLU A 975 28.01 42.90 35.17
N TYR A 976 28.73 43.19 34.07
CA TYR A 976 28.22 43.20 32.69
C TYR A 976 29.15 42.58 31.62
N TYR A 977 28.56 41.89 30.63
CA TYR A 977 29.18 41.34 29.43
C TYR A 977 28.92 42.21 28.18
N ILE A 978 29.92 42.41 27.32
CA ILE A 978 29.85 43.30 26.14
C ILE A 978 29.88 42.52 24.81
N SER A 979 28.93 42.77 23.90
CA SER A 979 28.89 42.13 22.56
C SER A 979 28.67 43.12 21.39
N LYS A 980 29.26 42.80 20.22
CA LYS A 980 29.19 43.59 18.97
C LYS A 980 28.43 42.82 17.88
N LEU A 981 27.70 43.53 17.02
CA LEU A 981 27.03 42.97 15.84
C LEU A 981 27.68 43.49 14.55
N ASP A 982 27.99 42.61 13.59
CA ASP A 982 27.96 42.87 12.12
C ASP A 982 28.39 41.62 11.31
N LYS A 983 27.70 41.27 10.21
CA LYS A 983 28.22 40.68 8.93
C LYS A 983 27.14 40.06 8.01
N HIS A 984 26.49 40.87 7.18
CA HIS A 984 25.81 40.40 5.95
C HIS A 984 26.68 40.56 4.67
N ILE A 985 27.91 41.09 4.81
CA ILE A 985 28.78 41.50 3.67
C ILE A 985 29.93 40.50 3.39
N GLU A 986 30.27 39.60 4.31
CA GLU A 986 31.32 38.58 4.10
C GLU A 986 30.84 37.34 3.32
N TYR A 987 29.54 37.06 3.30
CA TYR A 987 28.99 35.88 2.62
C TYR A 987 28.94 36.03 1.09
N VAL A 988 28.98 37.27 0.56
CA VAL A 988 28.92 37.53 -0.89
C VAL A 988 30.32 37.60 -1.52
N ARG A 989 31.38 37.93 -0.76
CA ARG A 989 32.76 38.02 -1.28
C ARG A 989 33.55 36.71 -1.24
N SER A 990 33.18 35.75 -0.39
CA SER A 990 33.96 34.51 -0.18
C SER A 990 33.86 33.47 -1.31
N ASN A 991 33.00 33.67 -2.31
CA ASN A 991 32.83 32.72 -3.44
C ASN A 991 33.44 33.17 -4.78
N SER A 992 34.17 34.29 -4.84
CA SER A 992 34.97 34.64 -6.02
C SER A 992 36.42 34.19 -5.85
N LYS A 993 36.74 32.98 -6.31
CA LYS A 993 38.13 32.57 -6.52
C LYS A 993 38.73 33.38 -7.68
N ALA A 994 39.96 33.84 -7.51
CA ALA A 994 40.70 34.58 -8.54
C ALA A 994 40.96 33.71 -9.78
N ILE A 995 41.10 34.35 -10.93
CA ILE A 995 41.28 33.69 -12.22
C ILE A 995 42.48 34.29 -12.91
N GLU A 996 43.41 33.42 -13.26
CA GLU A 996 44.52 33.78 -14.12
C GLU A 996 44.10 33.60 -15.58
N VAL A 997 44.26 34.65 -16.38
CA VAL A 997 44.08 34.60 -17.83
C VAL A 997 45.41 34.92 -18.47
N THR A 998 45.93 33.99 -19.25
CA THR A 998 47.14 34.18 -20.04
C THR A 998 46.75 34.42 -21.50
N ASP A 999 47.04 35.61 -22.05
CA ASP A 999 46.85 35.90 -23.48
C ASP A 999 48.09 35.41 -24.24
N LEU A 1000 47.89 34.42 -25.13
CA LEU A 1000 48.96 33.80 -25.90
C LEU A 1000 49.50 34.69 -27.02
N GLU A 1001 48.73 35.67 -27.49
CA GLU A 1001 49.20 36.61 -28.54
C GLU A 1001 50.14 37.68 -27.96
N LEU A 1002 49.91 38.09 -26.70
CA LEU A 1002 50.68 39.12 -26.00
C LEU A 1002 51.66 38.55 -24.96
N ASN A 1003 51.65 37.23 -24.76
CA ASN A 1003 52.46 36.48 -23.80
C ASN A 1003 52.47 37.08 -22.38
N SER A 1004 51.31 37.57 -21.93
CA SER A 1004 51.12 38.20 -20.62
C SER A 1004 50.05 37.47 -19.80
N THR A 1005 50.28 37.36 -18.50
CA THR A 1005 49.38 36.71 -17.56
C THR A 1005 48.77 37.75 -16.63
N ILE A 1006 47.43 37.80 -16.57
CA ILE A 1006 46.69 38.79 -15.78
C ILE A 1006 45.74 38.03 -14.84
N VAL A 1007 45.78 38.38 -13.55
CA VAL A 1007 44.94 37.77 -12.53
C VAL A 1007 43.76 38.69 -12.22
N TYR A 1008 42.55 38.18 -12.39
CA TYR A 1008 41.29 38.86 -12.08
C TYR A 1008 40.71 38.33 -10.77
N SER A 1009 40.04 39.19 -10.00
CA SER A 1009 39.52 38.81 -8.68
C SER A 1009 38.30 37.87 -8.76
N SER A 1010 37.62 37.81 -9.92
CA SER A 1010 36.42 36.99 -10.12
C SER A 1010 36.15 36.62 -11.58
N ILE A 1011 35.31 35.59 -11.81
CA ILE A 1011 34.84 35.20 -13.17
C ILE A 1011 34.15 36.36 -13.86
N THR A 1012 33.39 37.16 -13.11
CA THR A 1012 32.68 38.34 -13.62
C THR A 1012 33.62 39.42 -14.11
N GLU A 1013 34.72 39.65 -13.41
CA GLU A 1013 35.68 40.69 -13.78
C GLU A 1013 36.51 40.26 -15.00
N ALA A 1014 36.96 39.00 -15.05
CA ALA A 1014 37.61 38.44 -16.23
C ALA A 1014 36.68 38.44 -17.46
N ALA A 1015 35.40 38.12 -17.26
CA ALA A 1015 34.37 38.16 -18.32
C ALA A 1015 34.20 39.56 -18.90
N ASN A 1016 34.10 40.58 -18.04
CA ASN A 1016 33.92 41.96 -18.45
C ASN A 1016 35.17 42.52 -19.13
N ALA A 1017 36.36 42.27 -18.59
CA ALA A 1017 37.61 42.75 -19.18
C ALA A 1017 37.90 42.15 -20.56
N LEU A 1018 37.52 40.88 -20.77
CA LEU A 1018 37.69 40.19 -22.06
C LEU A 1018 36.52 40.39 -23.02
N GLY A 1019 35.42 41.01 -22.59
CA GLY A 1019 34.18 41.14 -23.38
C GLY A 1019 33.50 39.80 -23.69
N ILE A 1020 33.63 38.81 -22.80
CA ILE A 1020 33.11 37.44 -22.98
C ILE A 1020 32.01 37.18 -21.95
N ASN A 1021 30.95 36.45 -22.31
CA ASN A 1021 29.89 36.10 -21.35
C ASN A 1021 30.45 35.23 -20.20
N LYS A 1022 30.13 35.59 -18.95
CA LYS A 1022 30.46 34.85 -17.71
C LYS A 1022 30.15 33.35 -17.80
N GLY A 1023 29.03 33.00 -18.44
CA GLY A 1023 28.61 31.60 -18.63
C GLY A 1023 29.66 30.76 -19.37
N SER A 1024 30.22 31.32 -20.45
CA SER A 1024 31.24 30.68 -21.30
C SER A 1024 32.53 30.38 -20.55
N ILE A 1025 33.02 31.34 -19.75
CA ILE A 1025 34.23 31.17 -18.93
C ILE A 1025 33.99 30.11 -17.84
N SER A 1026 32.81 30.11 -17.22
CA SER A 1026 32.45 29.10 -16.21
C SER A 1026 32.39 27.68 -16.78
N MET A 1027 31.97 27.53 -18.04
CA MET A 1027 31.84 26.25 -18.73
C MET A 1027 33.22 25.73 -19.17
N TYR A 1028 34.10 26.63 -19.63
CA TYR A 1028 35.50 26.33 -19.96
C TYR A 1028 36.27 25.83 -18.72
N LEU A 1029 36.14 26.51 -17.57
CA LEU A 1029 36.78 26.10 -16.31
C LEU A 1029 36.24 24.77 -15.74
N LYS A 1030 34.99 24.40 -16.03
CA LYS A 1030 34.42 23.09 -15.64
C LYS A 1030 34.95 21.92 -16.47
N GLY A 1031 35.47 22.18 -17.67
CA GLY A 1031 35.92 21.15 -18.60
C GLY A 1031 37.35 20.64 -18.38
N ASN A 1032 38.12 21.21 -17.45
CA ASN A 1032 39.57 20.93 -17.26
C ASN A 1032 40.36 20.90 -18.59
N SER A 1033 39.98 21.74 -19.56
CA SER A 1033 40.61 21.77 -20.89
C SER A 1033 41.90 22.59 -20.87
N THR A 1034 43.01 21.99 -21.28
CA THR A 1034 44.31 22.67 -21.49
C THR A 1034 44.39 23.41 -22.83
N SER A 1035 43.40 23.26 -23.70
CA SER A 1035 43.33 23.89 -25.01
C SER A 1035 42.88 25.35 -24.93
N PRO A 1036 43.58 26.32 -25.55
CA PRO A 1036 43.27 27.73 -25.41
C PRO A 1036 41.85 28.10 -25.87
N TYR A 1037 41.13 28.84 -25.03
CA TYR A 1037 39.82 29.41 -25.33
C TYR A 1037 39.92 30.37 -26.51
N LYS A 1038 39.13 30.10 -27.57
CA LYS A 1038 39.21 30.80 -28.87
C LYS A 1038 40.63 30.88 -29.46
N LYS A 1039 41.49 29.89 -29.18
CA LYS A 1039 42.90 29.84 -29.61
C LYS A 1039 43.78 31.00 -29.12
N ARG A 1040 43.31 31.83 -28.19
CA ARG A 1040 44.01 33.03 -27.73
C ARG A 1040 44.24 33.09 -26.22
N TYR A 1041 43.27 32.65 -25.42
CA TYR A 1041 43.35 32.79 -23.95
C TYR A 1041 43.43 31.44 -23.26
N ILE A 1042 44.36 31.25 -22.32
CA ILE A 1042 44.30 30.13 -21.37
C ILE A 1042 43.81 30.70 -20.04
N ILE A 1043 42.68 30.16 -19.56
CA ILE A 1043 42.02 30.64 -18.35
C ILE A 1043 42.12 29.56 -17.27
N LYS A 1044 42.71 29.88 -16.12
CA LYS A 1044 42.89 28.97 -14.98
C LYS A 1044 42.31 29.57 -13.72
N ARG A 1045 41.78 28.70 -12.86
CA ARG A 1045 41.27 29.08 -11.54
C ARG A 1045 42.41 28.96 -10.53
N ILE A 1046 42.64 30.01 -9.74
CA ILE A 1046 43.61 30.03 -8.64
C ILE A 1046 42.93 29.54 -7.36
#